data_AF-A0A2Z6AWT3-F1
#
_entry.id   AF-A0A2Z6AWT3-F1
#
_cell.length_a   1.000
_cell.length_b   1.000
_cell.length_c   1.000
_cell.angle_alpha   90.00
_cell.angle_beta   90.00
_cell.angle_gamma   90.00
#
_symmetry.space_group_name_H-M   'P 1'
#
loop_
_entity.id
_entity.type
_entity.pdbx_description
1 polymer ?
#
loop_
_entity_poly.entity_id
_entity_poly.type
_entity_poly.pdbx_seq_one_letter_code
_entity_poly.pdbx_strand_id
1 'polypeptide(L)'
;MSEIVLNAVLHLFALIASARGEEEHKACHASVEAYLRQQVRIGSVEQYLGLYDEFYDLSLALDEKARKQAAWGICDQLRGKLPRQEQFVALAAVLTITSGSGAEPGIATIDGIIAAALDIDRKDFDALRLLILHPEDYTALDERFLVLDDGHLHADVPARRLSMPGFRAQWTLTRIQETGTLILVPTGRGHLTINGQLAVQGKLHVLPPGFVLRDSTGTGIYASQIEAALTDQAVGSQLVFEGRGLDFRFPGSDNGLHTFNFTEGSGRLIGVMGGSGTGKSTLLSILSGTLPPDAGQILLNGRDLYAESDSLDGVIGLVPQDDLLFDDLTVRQNLTSSARLCLADLPRDELDQRVEQTLHNLGQLDIADLKVGSPLDKTISGGQRKRLNIALELIREPAVLFADEPTSGLSSADSFNVMSLLKQQALSGRLVIVVIHQPSSDIFKLFDGLWLLDKGGRPVFEGNPLEAVSYFRSAIHAAGGGEGFCPTCGNVNPEQIFNIIEMRRVDEGGHFTDERLVSPEDWHQRYLAHHKAQDQPETEPPPKDVPAGLRRPGLLGQFSIFFERNLLARLANRQYVTLNLLEAPFIALLLGLLCRRSSGESYIFHDNMNVAVFFFMSVVVSLFLGLSVSAEEIVRDRKILRREAFLNLSWASYVNAKTAYLAGLTAVQTLAFTLVAQAVLQVPDMTLATWAVLFSCGTCSCLLGLNVSSAMRSAVAVYILIPLLLIPQMLLGGSVISMDELVSRDSGDLHVPWYANVMPSRWGYEALIVGQYAENRWMQGQFEDDCAVRQADWELDYRVQELKTLADFLFLPDPPDDFAPRAERYLTVLVHEVMALEAETGLDSGLEMDVFSLAGFDQEASKQLRKFLKDVAKQIRTERSKSYDRISSLETQRLDELGENGLEQLRRDYTNRSVELAARNAMSLESIRISGHRLVQLTDLVCAPTHSAWGMAHFGAGTKKLWGRAVPTVVYNIWFLWLLTLLLYLSLYFHLPERLSKLGKR
;
A
#
# COMPACT_ATOMS: atom_id res chain seq x y z
N MET A 1 11.14 -6.46 -38.82
CA MET A 1 11.96 -7.69 -38.75
C MET A 1 13.36 -7.31 -38.31
N SER A 2 14.01 -8.07 -37.43
CA SER A 2 15.40 -7.78 -37.01
C SER A 2 16.40 -8.17 -38.11
N GLU A 3 17.56 -7.51 -38.14
CA GLU A 3 18.63 -7.78 -39.13
C GLU A 3 19.15 -9.22 -39.05
N ILE A 4 19.12 -9.81 -37.86
CA ILE A 4 19.49 -11.22 -37.62
C ILE A 4 18.49 -12.17 -38.30
N VAL A 5 17.18 -11.92 -38.15
CA VAL A 5 16.13 -12.73 -38.82
C VAL A 5 16.32 -12.65 -40.31
N LEU A 6 16.48 -11.44 -40.83
CA LEU A 6 16.57 -11.20 -42.26
C LEU A 6 17.78 -11.91 -42.86
N ASN A 7 18.95 -11.79 -42.24
CA ASN A 7 20.16 -12.48 -42.69
C ASN A 7 20.01 -14.01 -42.63
N ALA A 8 19.42 -14.54 -41.56
CA ALA A 8 19.22 -15.98 -41.44
C ALA A 8 18.20 -16.52 -42.45
N VAL A 9 17.13 -15.77 -42.71
CA VAL A 9 16.12 -16.08 -43.74
C VAL A 9 16.75 -16.03 -45.14
N LEU A 10 17.58 -15.03 -45.45
CA LEU A 10 18.31 -14.95 -46.72
C LEU A 10 19.29 -16.11 -46.89
N HIS A 11 19.98 -16.51 -45.81
CA HIS A 11 20.89 -17.66 -45.85
C HIS A 11 20.14 -18.99 -46.04
N LEU A 12 18.96 -19.15 -45.41
CA LEU A 12 18.08 -20.29 -45.65
C LEU A 12 17.56 -20.31 -47.10
N PHE A 13 17.19 -19.15 -47.65
CA PHE A 13 16.79 -19.03 -49.05
C PHE A 13 17.93 -19.44 -50.00
N ALA A 14 19.15 -18.99 -49.72
CA ALA A 14 20.34 -19.33 -50.48
C ALA A 14 20.65 -20.84 -50.46
N LEU A 15 20.54 -21.49 -49.30
CA LEU A 15 20.72 -22.94 -49.13
C LEU A 15 19.69 -23.76 -49.91
N ILE A 16 18.44 -23.28 -49.96
CA ILE A 16 17.35 -23.93 -50.71
C ILE A 16 17.53 -23.71 -52.22
N ALA A 17 17.91 -22.49 -52.62
CA ALA A 17 18.19 -22.18 -54.02
C ALA A 17 19.40 -22.98 -54.55
N SER A 18 20.47 -23.14 -53.78
CA SER A 18 21.65 -23.93 -54.20
C SER A 18 21.34 -25.43 -54.34
N ALA A 19 20.25 -25.91 -53.75
CA ALA A 19 19.77 -27.27 -53.95
C ALA A 19 19.03 -27.50 -55.29
N ARG A 20 18.63 -26.43 -56.00
CA ARG A 20 17.81 -26.47 -57.22
C ARG A 20 18.57 -26.25 -58.53
N GLY A 21 19.88 -25.96 -58.47
CA GLY A 21 20.73 -25.73 -59.66
C GLY A 21 20.61 -24.32 -60.27
N GLU A 22 21.49 -23.99 -61.22
CA GLU A 22 21.63 -22.62 -61.77
C GLU A 22 20.39 -22.08 -62.50
N GLU A 23 19.58 -22.92 -63.15
CA GLU A 23 18.42 -22.47 -63.94
C GLU A 23 17.28 -21.90 -63.09
N GLU A 24 17.12 -22.35 -61.83
CA GLU A 24 16.08 -21.86 -60.91
C GLU A 24 16.55 -20.70 -60.00
N HIS A 25 17.85 -20.38 -59.98
CA HIS A 25 18.39 -19.29 -59.16
C HIS A 25 17.75 -17.94 -59.51
N LYS A 26 17.48 -17.66 -60.79
CA LYS A 26 16.82 -16.43 -61.23
C LYS A 26 15.38 -16.30 -60.73
N ALA A 27 14.64 -17.41 -60.66
CA ALA A 27 13.27 -17.43 -60.14
C ALA A 27 13.24 -17.23 -58.60
N CYS A 28 14.20 -17.84 -57.90
CA CYS A 28 14.39 -17.64 -56.47
C CYS A 28 14.80 -16.18 -56.18
N HIS A 29 15.74 -15.63 -56.94
CA HIS A 29 16.19 -14.23 -56.80
C HIS A 29 15.05 -13.22 -56.95
N ALA A 30 14.18 -13.39 -57.96
CA ALA A 30 13.00 -12.53 -58.14
C ALA A 30 12.00 -12.63 -56.96
N SER A 31 11.88 -13.81 -56.37
CA SER A 31 11.02 -14.04 -55.20
C SER A 31 11.60 -13.41 -53.93
N VAL A 32 12.93 -13.50 -53.74
CA VAL A 32 13.66 -12.86 -52.64
C VAL A 32 13.60 -11.34 -52.75
N GLU A 33 13.77 -10.79 -53.96
CA GLU A 33 13.60 -9.35 -54.20
C GLU A 33 12.18 -8.88 -53.83
N ALA A 34 11.17 -9.62 -54.27
CA ALA A 34 9.77 -9.31 -53.95
C ALA A 34 9.50 -9.36 -52.43
N TYR A 35 10.13 -10.31 -51.72
CA TYR A 35 10.06 -10.40 -50.27
C TYR A 35 10.77 -9.22 -49.57
N LEU A 36 11.98 -8.87 -50.01
CA LEU A 36 12.77 -7.77 -49.44
C LEU A 36 12.09 -6.41 -49.61
N ARG A 37 11.46 -6.16 -50.76
CA ARG A 37 10.69 -4.92 -51.01
C ARG A 37 9.50 -4.75 -50.06
N GLN A 38 8.97 -5.84 -49.51
CA GLN A 38 7.86 -5.80 -48.54
C GLN A 38 8.35 -5.65 -47.09
N GLN A 39 9.60 -6.05 -46.80
CA GLN A 39 10.09 -6.23 -45.44
C GLN A 39 11.16 -5.21 -45.02
N VAL A 40 11.80 -4.55 -45.99
CA VAL A 40 12.94 -3.65 -45.77
C VAL A 40 12.66 -2.29 -46.40
N ARG A 41 13.35 -1.25 -45.91
CA ARG A 41 13.31 0.08 -46.54
C ARG A 41 13.73 -0.03 -48.01
N ILE A 42 13.02 0.71 -48.88
CA ILE A 42 13.21 0.68 -50.34
C ILE A 42 14.68 0.86 -50.74
N GLY A 43 15.44 1.71 -50.03
CA GLY A 43 16.86 1.97 -50.32
C GLY A 43 17.86 0.91 -49.85
N SER A 44 17.44 -0.12 -49.12
CA SER A 44 18.33 -1.18 -48.61
C SER A 44 18.17 -2.52 -49.35
N VAL A 45 17.21 -2.62 -50.29
CA VAL A 45 16.89 -3.88 -50.98
C VAL A 45 18.09 -4.42 -51.76
N GLU A 46 18.83 -3.57 -52.49
CA GLU A 46 20.02 -3.98 -53.24
C GLU A 46 21.14 -4.53 -52.35
N GLN A 47 21.33 -3.96 -51.16
CA GLN A 47 22.33 -4.43 -50.20
C GLN A 47 22.02 -5.85 -49.70
N TYR A 48 20.75 -6.13 -49.39
CA TYR A 48 20.33 -7.46 -48.93
C TYR A 48 20.23 -8.50 -50.05
N LEU A 49 19.98 -8.08 -51.29
CA LEU A 49 20.13 -8.95 -52.45
C LEU A 49 21.59 -9.36 -52.65
N GLY A 50 22.54 -8.43 -52.52
CA GLY A 50 23.97 -8.76 -52.58
C GLY A 50 24.40 -9.74 -51.47
N LEU A 51 23.85 -9.62 -50.26
CA LEU A 51 24.06 -10.59 -49.18
C LEU A 51 23.49 -11.97 -49.51
N TYR A 52 22.32 -12.03 -50.14
CA TYR A 52 21.73 -13.30 -50.59
C TYR A 52 22.60 -13.98 -51.65
N ASP A 53 23.13 -13.23 -52.61
CA ASP A 53 24.02 -13.76 -53.64
C ASP A 53 25.32 -14.32 -53.04
N GLU A 54 25.91 -13.62 -52.07
CA GLU A 54 27.09 -14.10 -51.34
C GLU A 54 26.80 -15.41 -50.57
N PHE A 55 25.65 -15.51 -49.89
CA PHE A 55 25.24 -16.75 -49.25
C PHE A 55 24.96 -17.87 -50.25
N TYR A 56 24.45 -17.56 -51.44
CA TYR A 56 24.19 -18.54 -52.49
C TYR A 56 25.50 -19.13 -53.03
N ASP A 57 26.49 -18.28 -53.30
CA ASP A 57 27.82 -18.69 -53.75
C ASP A 57 28.53 -19.58 -52.72
N LEU A 58 28.44 -19.22 -51.43
CA LEU A 58 28.94 -20.05 -50.33
C LEU A 58 28.22 -21.40 -50.25
N SER A 59 26.92 -21.42 -50.52
CA SER A 59 26.06 -22.60 -50.42
C SER A 59 26.22 -23.57 -51.60
N LEU A 60 26.73 -23.12 -52.75
CA LEU A 60 27.04 -23.95 -53.92
C LEU A 60 28.19 -24.93 -53.66
N ALA A 61 29.15 -24.55 -52.81
CA ALA A 61 30.30 -25.37 -52.47
C ALA A 61 29.99 -26.53 -51.50
N LEU A 62 28.77 -26.57 -50.94
CA LEU A 62 28.37 -27.53 -49.92
C LEU A 62 27.75 -28.79 -50.53
N ASP A 63 28.14 -29.96 -50.02
CA ASP A 63 27.46 -31.22 -50.31
C ASP A 63 26.09 -31.29 -49.61
N GLU A 64 25.25 -32.27 -49.97
CA GLU A 64 23.88 -32.39 -49.45
C GLU A 64 23.86 -32.54 -47.90
N LYS A 65 24.86 -33.20 -47.33
CA LYS A 65 24.96 -33.42 -45.88
C LYS A 65 25.36 -32.14 -45.15
N ALA A 66 26.32 -31.39 -45.69
CA ALA A 66 26.75 -30.11 -45.14
C ALA A 66 25.65 -29.05 -45.26
N ARG A 67 24.86 -29.04 -46.34
CA ARG A 67 23.68 -28.15 -46.47
C ARG A 67 22.64 -28.41 -45.39
N LYS A 68 22.34 -29.69 -45.11
CA LYS A 68 21.41 -30.07 -44.03
C LYS A 68 21.92 -29.64 -42.66
N GLN A 69 23.21 -29.79 -42.39
CA GLN A 69 23.83 -29.33 -41.14
C GLN A 69 23.85 -27.79 -41.01
N ALA A 70 24.12 -27.08 -42.10
CA ALA A 70 24.09 -25.62 -42.14
C ALA A 70 22.67 -25.08 -41.86
N ALA A 71 21.65 -25.64 -42.52
CA ALA A 71 20.25 -25.28 -42.27
C ALA A 71 19.85 -25.52 -40.80
N TRP A 72 20.24 -26.68 -40.24
CA TRP A 72 19.97 -26.98 -38.83
C TRP A 72 20.65 -26.00 -37.88
N GLY A 73 21.93 -25.68 -38.10
CA GLY A 73 22.69 -24.75 -37.26
C GLY A 73 22.14 -23.32 -37.29
N ILE A 74 21.66 -22.85 -38.45
CA ILE A 74 21.01 -21.55 -38.57
C ILE A 74 19.69 -21.55 -37.80
N CYS A 75 18.85 -22.57 -37.97
CA CYS A 75 17.57 -22.69 -37.27
C CYS A 75 17.74 -22.82 -35.75
N ASP A 76 18.74 -23.56 -35.27
CA ASP A 76 19.04 -23.69 -33.84
C ASP A 76 19.45 -22.34 -33.21
N GLN A 77 20.28 -21.56 -33.91
CA GLN A 77 20.62 -20.20 -33.50
C GLN A 77 19.40 -19.26 -33.48
N LEU A 78 18.46 -19.44 -34.40
CA LEU A 78 17.22 -18.66 -34.45
C LEU A 78 16.25 -19.04 -33.32
N ARG A 79 16.15 -20.34 -32.99
CA ARG A 79 15.25 -20.87 -31.95
C ARG A 79 15.46 -20.15 -30.60
N GLY A 80 16.71 -19.91 -30.21
CA GLY A 80 17.05 -19.25 -28.95
C GLY A 80 16.99 -17.72 -28.96
N LYS A 81 16.86 -17.08 -30.13
CA LYS A 81 16.95 -15.61 -30.28
C LYS A 81 15.66 -14.93 -30.71
N LEU A 82 14.69 -15.69 -31.23
CA LEU A 82 13.46 -15.14 -31.81
C LEU A 82 12.21 -15.50 -31.02
N PRO A 83 11.25 -14.57 -30.88
CA PRO A 83 9.91 -14.88 -30.42
C PRO A 83 9.26 -15.98 -31.25
N ARG A 84 8.45 -16.84 -30.63
CA ARG A 84 7.83 -18.00 -31.30
C ARG A 84 7.07 -17.64 -32.57
N GLN A 85 6.33 -16.52 -32.55
CA GLN A 85 5.60 -16.02 -33.70
C GLN A 85 6.52 -15.68 -34.89
N GLU A 86 7.69 -15.07 -34.65
CA GLU A 86 8.65 -14.74 -35.71
C GLU A 86 9.29 -15.98 -36.33
N GLN A 87 9.46 -17.06 -35.54
CA GLN A 87 9.93 -18.36 -36.05
C GLN A 87 8.95 -18.94 -37.07
N PHE A 88 7.63 -18.86 -36.80
CA PHE A 88 6.60 -19.28 -37.75
C PHE A 88 6.54 -18.41 -39.01
N VAL A 89 6.69 -17.08 -38.87
CA VAL A 89 6.76 -16.18 -40.02
C VAL A 89 7.97 -16.49 -40.91
N ALA A 90 9.13 -16.76 -40.30
CA ALA A 90 10.33 -17.15 -41.04
C ALA A 90 10.13 -18.47 -41.79
N LEU A 91 9.55 -19.48 -41.15
CA LEU A 91 9.20 -20.74 -41.80
C LEU A 91 8.20 -20.54 -42.96
N ALA A 92 7.15 -19.75 -42.73
CA ALA A 92 6.15 -19.44 -43.73
C ALA A 92 6.75 -18.71 -44.95
N ALA A 93 7.69 -17.79 -44.73
CA ALA A 93 8.41 -17.11 -45.79
C ALA A 93 9.25 -18.09 -46.63
N VAL A 94 9.95 -19.03 -45.97
CA VAL A 94 10.70 -20.12 -46.64
C VAL A 94 9.79 -20.98 -47.51
N LEU A 95 8.68 -21.47 -46.95
CA LEU A 95 7.72 -22.30 -47.70
C LEU A 95 7.09 -21.54 -48.89
N THR A 96 6.83 -20.24 -48.75
CA THR A 96 6.27 -19.41 -49.84
C THR A 96 7.22 -19.29 -51.04
N ILE A 97 8.54 -19.33 -50.81
CA ILE A 97 9.51 -19.35 -51.93
C ILE A 97 9.59 -20.74 -52.55
N THR A 98 9.37 -21.81 -51.78
CA THR A 98 9.39 -23.17 -52.31
C THR A 98 8.20 -23.48 -53.24
N SER A 99 7.06 -22.78 -53.10
CA SER A 99 5.82 -23.06 -53.83
C SER A 99 5.81 -22.64 -55.31
N GLY A 100 6.79 -21.84 -55.74
CA GLY A 100 6.90 -21.34 -57.13
C GLY A 100 7.46 -22.33 -58.16
N SER A 101 8.01 -23.48 -57.74
CA SER A 101 8.55 -24.49 -58.66
C SER A 101 8.16 -25.91 -58.25
N GLY A 102 7.89 -26.77 -59.22
CA GLY A 102 7.37 -28.13 -59.03
C GLY A 102 8.19 -28.93 -58.02
N ALA A 103 7.51 -29.62 -57.11
CA ALA A 103 8.11 -30.28 -55.96
C ALA A 103 9.09 -31.41 -56.35
N GLU A 104 10.40 -31.15 -56.25
CA GLU A 104 11.41 -32.22 -56.22
C GLU A 104 11.55 -32.84 -54.82
N PRO A 105 11.80 -34.17 -54.71
CA PRO A 105 11.85 -34.90 -53.44
C PRO A 105 12.96 -34.45 -52.47
N GLY A 106 14.04 -33.82 -52.96
CA GLY A 106 15.14 -33.33 -52.10
C GLY A 106 14.76 -32.14 -51.22
N ILE A 107 13.86 -31.27 -51.69
CA ILE A 107 13.42 -30.03 -51.03
C ILE A 107 12.53 -30.34 -49.82
N ALA A 108 11.64 -31.34 -49.95
CA ALA A 108 10.77 -31.79 -48.86
C ALA A 108 11.55 -32.25 -47.62
N THR A 109 12.77 -32.75 -47.80
CA THR A 109 13.67 -33.14 -46.70
C THR A 109 14.27 -31.95 -45.95
N ILE A 110 14.50 -30.82 -46.62
CA ILE A 110 15.07 -29.62 -45.99
C ILE A 110 14.00 -28.88 -45.18
N ASP A 111 12.78 -28.76 -45.72
CA ASP A 111 11.66 -28.12 -45.01
C ASP A 111 11.34 -28.82 -43.68
N GLY A 112 11.36 -30.17 -43.68
CA GLY A 112 11.16 -30.97 -42.48
C GLY A 112 12.30 -30.83 -41.45
N ILE A 113 13.54 -30.62 -41.90
CA ILE A 113 14.69 -30.34 -41.02
C ILE A 113 14.56 -28.96 -40.40
N ILE A 114 14.13 -27.95 -41.16
CA ILE A 114 13.90 -26.59 -40.66
C ILE A 114 12.80 -26.60 -39.59
N ALA A 115 11.68 -27.28 -39.84
CA ALA A 115 10.60 -27.42 -38.86
C ALA A 115 11.06 -28.11 -37.57
N ALA A 116 11.79 -29.23 -37.70
CA ALA A 116 12.35 -29.96 -36.55
C ALA A 116 13.38 -29.12 -35.78
N ALA A 117 14.27 -28.41 -36.48
CA ALA A 117 15.25 -27.53 -35.85
C ALA A 117 14.59 -26.35 -35.12
N LEU A 118 13.45 -25.85 -35.60
CA LEU A 118 12.67 -24.80 -34.95
C LEU A 118 11.68 -25.31 -33.88
N ASP A 119 11.57 -26.61 -33.65
CA ASP A 119 10.64 -27.23 -32.66
C ASP A 119 9.16 -27.13 -33.04
N ILE A 120 8.84 -26.86 -34.30
CA ILE A 120 7.46 -26.60 -34.69
C ILE A 120 6.69 -27.91 -34.71
N ASP A 121 5.52 -27.92 -34.07
CA ASP A 121 4.64 -29.09 -34.06
C ASP A 121 4.35 -29.55 -35.49
N ARG A 122 4.45 -30.86 -35.71
CA ARG A 122 4.33 -31.45 -37.05
C ARG A 122 2.96 -31.15 -37.67
N LYS A 123 1.90 -31.05 -36.86
CA LYS A 123 0.56 -30.72 -37.34
C LYS A 123 0.49 -29.29 -37.86
N ASP A 124 1.04 -28.31 -37.13
CA ASP A 124 1.07 -26.91 -37.55
C ASP A 124 1.94 -26.74 -38.82
N PHE A 125 3.07 -27.44 -38.90
CA PHE A 125 3.91 -27.47 -40.11
C PHE A 125 3.17 -28.03 -41.33
N ASP A 126 2.51 -29.19 -41.19
CA ASP A 126 1.76 -29.81 -42.28
C ASP A 126 0.60 -28.92 -42.74
N ALA A 127 -0.07 -28.21 -41.81
CA ALA A 127 -1.14 -27.28 -42.13
C ALA A 127 -0.65 -26.04 -42.91
N LEU A 128 0.46 -25.44 -42.46
CA LEU A 128 1.15 -24.35 -43.17
C LEU A 128 1.58 -24.77 -44.58
N ARG A 129 2.18 -25.96 -44.70
CA ARG A 129 2.65 -26.50 -45.97
C ARG A 129 1.51 -26.71 -46.95
N LEU A 130 0.40 -27.28 -46.48
CA LEU A 130 -0.79 -27.53 -47.29
C LEU A 130 -1.43 -26.22 -47.76
N LEU A 131 -1.54 -25.22 -46.88
CA LEU A 131 -2.05 -23.89 -47.22
C LEU A 131 -1.23 -23.19 -48.32
N ILE A 132 0.09 -23.39 -48.34
CA ILE A 132 1.00 -22.66 -49.23
C ILE A 132 1.19 -23.39 -50.57
N LEU A 133 1.33 -24.72 -50.55
CA LEU A 133 1.63 -25.51 -51.75
C LEU A 133 0.38 -25.91 -52.54
N HIS A 134 -0.74 -26.14 -51.85
CA HIS A 134 -1.98 -26.62 -52.45
C HIS A 134 -3.21 -25.83 -51.96
N PRO A 135 -3.23 -24.49 -52.12
CA PRO A 135 -4.27 -23.65 -51.53
C PRO A 135 -5.67 -23.84 -52.14
N GLU A 136 -5.79 -24.50 -53.29
CA GLU A 136 -7.06 -24.83 -53.96
C GLU A 136 -7.51 -26.29 -53.73
N ASP A 137 -6.73 -27.11 -53.03
CA ASP A 137 -7.10 -28.51 -52.74
C ASP A 137 -7.99 -28.60 -51.49
N TYR A 138 -9.28 -28.29 -51.68
CA TYR A 138 -10.27 -28.32 -50.60
C TYR A 138 -10.52 -29.72 -50.02
N THR A 139 -10.10 -30.80 -50.70
CA THR A 139 -10.35 -32.18 -50.23
C THR A 139 -9.37 -32.63 -49.15
N ALA A 140 -8.20 -31.98 -49.07
CA ALA A 140 -7.16 -32.28 -48.10
C ALA A 140 -7.22 -31.38 -46.84
N LEU A 141 -8.16 -30.43 -46.79
CA LEU A 141 -8.35 -29.52 -45.65
C LEU A 141 -9.13 -30.21 -44.52
N ASP A 142 -8.76 -29.95 -43.26
CA ASP A 142 -9.45 -30.41 -42.06
C ASP A 142 -10.03 -29.25 -41.22
N GLU A 143 -10.59 -29.54 -40.06
CA GLU A 143 -11.25 -28.56 -39.16
C GLU A 143 -10.36 -27.41 -38.66
N ARG A 144 -9.03 -27.46 -38.91
CA ARG A 144 -8.10 -26.38 -38.55
C ARG A 144 -8.11 -25.23 -39.56
N PHE A 145 -8.68 -25.48 -40.74
CA PHE A 145 -8.83 -24.49 -41.79
C PHE A 145 -10.21 -23.86 -41.74
N LEU A 146 -10.27 -22.57 -42.07
CA LEU A 146 -11.49 -21.84 -42.33
C LEU A 146 -11.52 -21.47 -43.81
N VAL A 147 -12.56 -21.94 -44.50
CA VAL A 147 -12.85 -21.59 -45.90
C VAL A 147 -13.99 -20.58 -45.92
N LEU A 148 -13.76 -19.47 -46.63
CA LEU A 148 -14.79 -18.47 -46.87
C LEU A 148 -15.40 -18.62 -48.27
N ASP A 149 -16.72 -18.51 -48.36
CA ASP A 149 -17.49 -18.82 -49.56
C ASP A 149 -18.72 -17.90 -49.73
N ASP A 150 -19.13 -17.72 -50.99
CA ASP A 150 -20.29 -16.92 -51.44
C ASP A 150 -21.63 -17.68 -51.40
N GLY A 151 -21.63 -18.91 -50.87
CA GLY A 151 -22.77 -19.80 -50.74
C GLY A 151 -22.92 -20.82 -51.87
N HIS A 152 -22.02 -20.84 -52.87
CA HIS A 152 -22.13 -21.71 -54.06
C HIS A 152 -21.07 -22.82 -54.16
N LEU A 153 -20.20 -23.00 -53.15
CA LEU A 153 -19.29 -24.16 -53.11
C LEU A 153 -20.08 -25.48 -52.91
N HIS A 154 -20.09 -26.34 -53.93
CA HIS A 154 -20.91 -27.57 -54.03
C HIS A 154 -20.27 -28.85 -53.44
N ALA A 155 -19.19 -28.79 -52.66
CA ALA A 155 -18.48 -29.97 -52.15
C ALA A 155 -18.55 -30.13 -50.61
N ASP A 156 -18.59 -31.39 -50.13
CA ASP A 156 -18.29 -31.76 -48.74
C ASP A 156 -16.82 -31.44 -48.45
N VAL A 157 -16.56 -30.24 -47.92
CA VAL A 157 -15.22 -29.81 -47.50
C VAL A 157 -15.08 -30.14 -46.00
N PRO A 158 -14.06 -30.90 -45.55
CA PRO A 158 -13.90 -31.26 -44.13
C PRO A 158 -13.47 -30.09 -43.23
N ALA A 159 -13.25 -28.90 -43.79
CA ALA A 159 -12.85 -27.68 -43.10
C ALA A 159 -14.02 -26.85 -42.58
N ARG A 160 -13.75 -25.97 -41.61
CA ARG A 160 -14.77 -25.03 -41.12
C ARG A 160 -15.14 -24.04 -42.21
N ARG A 161 -16.42 -23.63 -42.25
CA ARG A 161 -16.95 -22.75 -43.30
C ARG A 161 -17.59 -21.51 -42.69
N LEU A 162 -17.27 -20.35 -43.25
CA LEU A 162 -17.93 -19.09 -42.94
C LEU A 162 -18.52 -18.54 -44.25
N SER A 163 -19.85 -18.55 -44.37
CA SER A 163 -20.56 -18.11 -45.59
C SER A 163 -21.12 -16.70 -45.41
N MET A 164 -20.82 -15.80 -46.36
CA MET A 164 -21.27 -14.41 -46.34
C MET A 164 -21.91 -14.05 -47.69
N PRO A 165 -23.24 -13.85 -47.75
CA PRO A 165 -23.94 -13.48 -48.98
C PRO A 165 -23.37 -12.18 -49.58
N GLY A 166 -22.84 -12.25 -50.80
CA GLY A 166 -22.29 -11.09 -51.52
C GLY A 166 -20.77 -10.88 -51.38
N PHE A 167 -20.07 -11.76 -50.67
CA PHE A 167 -18.60 -11.81 -50.61
C PHE A 167 -18.09 -12.79 -51.67
N ARG A 168 -17.56 -12.30 -52.80
CA ARG A 168 -17.21 -13.11 -53.99
C ARG A 168 -15.81 -13.71 -53.94
N ALA A 169 -14.91 -13.13 -53.15
CA ALA A 169 -13.56 -13.65 -53.02
C ALA A 169 -13.55 -14.91 -52.15
N GLN A 170 -13.16 -16.04 -52.75
CA GLN A 170 -12.86 -17.28 -52.04
C GLN A 170 -11.43 -17.19 -51.47
N TRP A 171 -11.20 -17.82 -50.32
CA TRP A 171 -9.88 -17.93 -49.71
C TRP A 171 -9.89 -18.94 -48.57
N THR A 172 -8.70 -19.43 -48.24
CA THR A 172 -8.46 -20.39 -47.17
C THR A 172 -7.58 -19.74 -46.11
N LEU A 173 -7.94 -19.93 -44.85
CA LEU A 173 -7.22 -19.40 -43.70
C LEU A 173 -6.92 -20.52 -42.72
N THR A 174 -5.78 -20.47 -42.05
CA THR A 174 -5.42 -21.39 -40.96
C THR A 174 -4.99 -20.64 -39.72
N ARG A 175 -5.28 -21.21 -38.56
CA ARG A 175 -4.78 -20.72 -37.26
C ARG A 175 -3.67 -21.62 -36.79
N ILE A 176 -2.48 -21.07 -36.60
CA ILE A 176 -1.38 -21.79 -35.94
C ILE A 176 -1.77 -21.99 -34.47
N GLN A 177 -1.85 -23.25 -34.02
CA GLN A 177 -2.31 -23.57 -32.66
C GLN A 177 -1.34 -23.05 -31.59
N GLU A 178 -0.02 -23.19 -31.82
CA GLU A 178 0.99 -22.76 -30.85
C GLU A 178 1.01 -21.24 -30.59
N THR A 179 0.69 -20.42 -31.59
CA THR A 179 0.83 -18.95 -31.48
C THR A 179 -0.49 -18.20 -31.59
N GLY A 180 -1.57 -18.87 -31.99
CA GLY A 180 -2.83 -18.23 -32.36
C GLY A 180 -2.75 -17.35 -33.60
N THR A 181 -1.63 -17.36 -34.33
CA THR A 181 -1.43 -16.50 -35.51
C THR A 181 -2.32 -16.97 -36.66
N LEU A 182 -3.05 -16.03 -37.25
CA LEU A 182 -3.89 -16.28 -38.42
C LEU A 182 -3.11 -16.02 -39.70
N ILE A 183 -3.11 -17.01 -40.58
CA ILE A 183 -2.41 -16.96 -41.85
C ILE A 183 -3.40 -17.19 -42.98
N LEU A 184 -3.35 -16.27 -43.94
CA LEU A 184 -4.24 -16.22 -45.08
C LEU A 184 -3.45 -16.33 -46.37
N VAL A 185 -3.89 -17.21 -47.27
CA VAL A 185 -3.45 -17.21 -48.67
C VAL A 185 -4.68 -16.94 -49.53
N PRO A 186 -4.82 -15.73 -50.12
CA PRO A 186 -5.95 -15.41 -50.96
C PRO A 186 -5.88 -16.20 -52.26
N THR A 187 -6.91 -16.99 -52.54
CA THR A 187 -7.02 -17.87 -53.71
C THR A 187 -8.40 -17.77 -54.36
N GLY A 188 -8.45 -17.26 -55.58
CA GLY A 188 -9.68 -17.28 -56.38
C GLY A 188 -9.99 -15.96 -57.09
N ARG A 189 -11.24 -15.79 -57.52
CA ARG A 189 -11.71 -14.64 -58.30
C ARG A 189 -12.14 -13.49 -57.37
N GLY A 190 -11.39 -12.40 -57.37
CA GLY A 190 -11.73 -11.17 -56.64
C GLY A 190 -10.49 -10.46 -56.09
N HIS A 191 -10.65 -9.17 -55.77
CA HIS A 191 -9.61 -8.40 -55.09
C HIS A 191 -9.95 -8.33 -53.60
N LEU A 192 -9.10 -8.92 -52.76
CA LEU A 192 -9.21 -8.85 -51.32
C LEU A 192 -8.34 -7.72 -50.80
N THR A 193 -8.84 -6.95 -49.84
CA THR A 193 -8.03 -5.99 -49.09
C THR A 193 -7.96 -6.39 -47.62
N ILE A 194 -6.77 -6.31 -47.04
CA ILE A 194 -6.50 -6.50 -45.61
C ILE A 194 -6.24 -5.10 -45.04
N ASN A 195 -7.11 -4.62 -44.14
CA ASN A 195 -7.03 -3.27 -43.60
C ASN A 195 -6.92 -2.16 -44.69
N GLY A 196 -7.57 -2.37 -45.83
CA GLY A 196 -7.55 -1.44 -46.97
C GLY A 196 -6.34 -1.58 -47.90
N GLN A 197 -5.35 -2.43 -47.58
CA GLN A 197 -4.25 -2.75 -48.50
C GLN A 197 -4.62 -3.95 -49.37
N LEU A 198 -4.33 -3.87 -50.68
CA LEU A 198 -4.60 -4.97 -51.61
C LEU A 198 -3.76 -6.20 -51.26
N ALA A 199 -4.44 -7.30 -50.91
CA ALA A 199 -3.80 -8.58 -50.68
C ALA A 199 -3.37 -9.17 -52.03
N VAL A 200 -2.08 -9.46 -52.16
CA VAL A 200 -1.53 -10.06 -53.38
C VAL A 200 -1.99 -11.52 -53.45
N GLN A 201 -2.65 -11.89 -54.55
CA GLN A 201 -3.13 -13.24 -54.86
C GLN A 201 -1.98 -14.27 -54.82
N GLY A 202 -2.24 -15.44 -54.25
CA GLY A 202 -1.27 -16.54 -54.13
C GLY A 202 -0.08 -16.28 -53.21
N LYS A 203 -0.04 -15.15 -52.50
CA LYS A 203 0.99 -14.84 -51.50
C LYS A 203 0.48 -15.03 -50.08
N LEU A 204 1.36 -15.46 -49.19
CA LEU A 204 1.06 -15.59 -47.77
C LEU A 204 0.95 -14.22 -47.09
N HIS A 205 -0.15 -13.99 -46.39
CA HIS A 205 -0.37 -12.83 -45.54
C HIS A 205 -0.57 -13.26 -44.10
N VAL A 206 0.27 -12.73 -43.21
CA VAL A 206 0.10 -12.87 -41.76
C VAL A 206 -0.87 -11.79 -41.32
N LEU A 207 -2.00 -12.18 -40.74
CA LEU A 207 -3.04 -11.24 -40.38
C LEU A 207 -2.75 -10.60 -39.01
N PRO A 208 -2.67 -9.26 -38.93
CA PRO A 208 -2.46 -8.58 -37.66
C PRO A 208 -3.73 -8.66 -36.78
N PRO A 209 -3.61 -8.59 -35.45
CA PRO A 209 -4.79 -8.54 -34.55
C PRO A 209 -5.77 -7.44 -34.96
N GLY A 210 -7.08 -7.74 -34.94
CA GLY A 210 -8.12 -6.76 -35.29
C GLY A 210 -8.19 -6.41 -36.78
N PHE A 211 -7.64 -7.24 -37.67
CA PHE A 211 -7.74 -7.03 -39.12
C PHE A 211 -9.18 -6.99 -39.63
N VAL A 212 -9.37 -6.31 -40.76
CA VAL A 212 -10.61 -6.33 -41.52
C VAL A 212 -10.30 -6.78 -42.94
N LEU A 213 -10.96 -7.86 -43.37
CA LEU A 213 -10.92 -8.31 -44.75
C LEU A 213 -12.06 -7.67 -45.53
N ARG A 214 -11.82 -7.25 -46.76
CA ARG A 214 -12.85 -6.66 -47.63
C ARG A 214 -12.73 -7.18 -49.04
N ASP A 215 -13.87 -7.50 -49.64
CA ASP A 215 -13.98 -7.76 -51.07
C ASP A 215 -14.18 -6.46 -51.85
N SER A 216 -13.98 -6.54 -53.15
CA SER A 216 -14.27 -5.54 -54.19
C SER A 216 -15.69 -4.94 -54.14
N THR A 217 -16.65 -5.62 -53.52
CA THR A 217 -18.03 -5.14 -53.29
C THR A 217 -18.18 -4.20 -52.09
N GLY A 218 -17.13 -4.05 -51.27
CA GLY A 218 -17.13 -3.24 -50.06
C GLY A 218 -17.57 -3.99 -48.79
N THR A 219 -18.11 -5.21 -48.94
CA THR A 219 -18.48 -6.09 -47.84
C THR A 219 -17.23 -6.51 -47.07
N GLY A 220 -17.24 -6.32 -45.75
CA GLY A 220 -16.10 -6.59 -44.87
C GLY A 220 -16.37 -7.71 -43.89
N ILE A 221 -15.35 -8.52 -43.60
CA ILE A 221 -15.33 -9.54 -42.55
C ILE A 221 -14.32 -9.12 -41.50
N TYR A 222 -14.73 -9.21 -40.24
CA TYR A 222 -13.94 -8.76 -39.12
C TYR A 222 -13.12 -9.90 -38.50
N ALA A 223 -11.96 -9.57 -37.94
CA ALA A 223 -11.11 -10.53 -37.23
C ALA A 223 -11.89 -11.33 -36.18
N SER A 224 -12.74 -10.68 -35.39
CA SER A 224 -13.54 -11.33 -34.34
C SER A 224 -14.48 -12.41 -34.89
N GLN A 225 -15.05 -12.23 -36.08
CA GLN A 225 -15.92 -13.22 -36.72
C GLN A 225 -15.13 -14.45 -37.19
N ILE A 226 -13.92 -14.23 -37.71
CA ILE A 226 -13.01 -15.29 -38.15
C ILE A 226 -12.46 -16.06 -36.95
N GLU A 227 -12.03 -15.34 -35.91
CA GLU A 227 -11.54 -15.92 -34.65
C GLU A 227 -12.64 -16.75 -33.98
N ALA A 228 -13.89 -16.26 -33.95
CA ALA A 228 -15.03 -17.01 -33.43
C ALA A 228 -15.29 -18.31 -34.22
N ALA A 229 -15.19 -18.26 -35.55
CA ALA A 229 -15.39 -19.45 -36.39
C ALA A 229 -14.26 -20.50 -36.21
N LEU A 230 -13.04 -20.06 -35.91
CA LEU A 230 -11.85 -20.93 -35.77
C LEU A 230 -11.60 -21.44 -34.36
N THR A 231 -12.29 -20.93 -33.36
CA THR A 231 -12.06 -21.34 -31.97
C THR A 231 -12.95 -22.54 -31.66
N ASP A 232 -12.35 -23.69 -31.32
CA ASP A 232 -13.07 -24.71 -30.55
C ASP A 232 -13.39 -24.12 -29.18
N GLN A 233 -14.64 -24.24 -28.74
CA GLN A 233 -15.09 -23.83 -27.39
C GLN A 233 -14.41 -24.62 -26.23
N ALA A 234 -13.26 -25.24 -26.46
CA ALA A 234 -12.63 -26.24 -25.60
C ALA A 234 -11.35 -25.79 -24.87
N VAL A 235 -10.92 -24.52 -24.97
CA VAL A 235 -9.74 -24.05 -24.22
C VAL A 235 -10.16 -23.30 -22.95
N GLY A 236 -10.12 -24.01 -21.82
CA GLY A 236 -10.22 -23.45 -20.47
C GLY A 236 -11.65 -23.27 -19.96
N SER A 237 -11.87 -23.60 -18.69
CA SER A 237 -13.17 -23.55 -17.98
C SER A 237 -14.06 -22.39 -18.45
N GLN A 238 -15.23 -22.71 -19.00
CA GLN A 238 -16.21 -21.71 -19.44
C GLN A 238 -16.62 -20.85 -18.25
N LEU A 239 -16.03 -19.67 -18.15
CA LEU A 239 -16.43 -18.64 -17.22
C LEU A 239 -17.59 -17.89 -17.85
N VAL A 240 -18.70 -17.76 -17.13
CA VAL A 240 -19.87 -16.97 -17.53
C VAL A 240 -20.08 -15.90 -16.46
N PHE A 241 -20.00 -14.64 -16.86
CA PHE A 241 -20.20 -13.47 -16.02
C PHE A 241 -21.49 -12.76 -16.45
N GLU A 242 -22.47 -12.72 -15.56
CA GLU A 242 -23.81 -12.24 -15.87
C GLU A 242 -24.23 -11.11 -14.94
N GLY A 243 -24.82 -10.06 -15.49
CA GLY A 243 -25.55 -9.04 -14.75
C GLY A 243 -27.04 -9.15 -15.05
N ARG A 244 -27.88 -9.29 -14.02
CA ARG A 244 -29.33 -9.39 -14.16
C ARG A 244 -30.02 -8.23 -13.44
N GLY A 245 -30.59 -7.32 -14.21
CA GLY A 245 -31.42 -6.21 -13.73
C GLY A 245 -30.67 -5.22 -12.84
N LEU A 246 -29.40 -4.94 -13.14
CA LEU A 246 -28.55 -4.11 -12.27
C LEU A 246 -29.03 -2.66 -12.25
N ASP A 247 -29.35 -2.15 -11.06
CA ASP A 247 -29.70 -0.74 -10.81
C ASP A 247 -28.98 -0.24 -9.55
N PHE A 248 -28.49 0.99 -9.60
CA PHE A 248 -27.83 1.66 -8.48
C PHE A 248 -28.04 3.17 -8.58
N ARG A 249 -28.27 3.86 -7.46
CA ARG A 249 -28.50 5.31 -7.41
C ARG A 249 -27.73 5.97 -6.26
N PHE A 250 -27.14 7.13 -6.52
CA PHE A 250 -26.53 7.90 -5.43
C PHE A 250 -27.61 8.54 -4.53
N PRO A 251 -27.40 8.61 -3.20
CA PRO A 251 -28.36 9.20 -2.28
C PRO A 251 -28.77 10.62 -2.69
N GLY A 252 -30.07 10.84 -2.89
CA GLY A 252 -30.62 12.15 -3.24
C GLY A 252 -30.40 12.60 -4.69
N SER A 253 -29.98 11.70 -5.59
CA SER A 253 -29.85 12.02 -7.03
C SER A 253 -30.43 10.92 -7.91
N ASP A 254 -30.84 11.27 -9.13
CA ASP A 254 -31.23 10.29 -10.16
C ASP A 254 -30.01 9.77 -10.95
N ASN A 255 -28.80 10.18 -10.59
CA ASN A 255 -27.58 9.69 -11.21
C ASN A 255 -27.19 8.34 -10.59
N GLY A 256 -26.70 7.41 -11.42
CA GLY A 256 -26.31 6.10 -10.95
C GLY A 256 -25.99 5.14 -12.08
N LEU A 257 -26.32 3.86 -11.92
CA LEU A 257 -26.37 2.87 -13.01
C LEU A 257 -27.85 2.52 -13.20
N HIS A 258 -28.39 2.79 -14.38
CA HIS A 258 -29.73 2.34 -14.74
C HIS A 258 -29.70 0.89 -15.25
N THR A 259 -30.87 0.24 -15.21
CA THR A 259 -31.07 -1.17 -15.60
C THR A 259 -30.13 -1.66 -16.70
N PHE A 260 -29.16 -2.47 -16.30
CA PHE A 260 -28.17 -3.08 -17.18
C PHE A 260 -28.24 -4.62 -17.06
N ASN A 261 -28.33 -5.29 -18.21
CA ASN A 261 -28.26 -6.74 -18.32
C ASN A 261 -27.12 -7.08 -19.27
N PHE A 262 -26.32 -8.10 -18.96
CA PHE A 262 -25.27 -8.56 -19.85
C PHE A 262 -24.92 -10.01 -19.55
N THR A 263 -24.26 -10.67 -20.51
CA THR A 263 -23.69 -12.02 -20.34
C THR A 263 -22.41 -12.11 -21.14
N GLU A 264 -21.29 -12.29 -20.46
CA GLU A 264 -19.96 -12.36 -21.09
C GLU A 264 -19.21 -13.63 -20.69
N GLY A 265 -18.45 -14.17 -21.64
CA GLY A 265 -17.69 -15.40 -21.49
C GLY A 265 -16.18 -15.19 -21.35
N SER A 266 -15.48 -16.21 -20.84
CA SER A 266 -14.01 -16.31 -20.93
C SER A 266 -13.51 -16.12 -22.36
N GLY A 267 -12.30 -15.55 -22.52
CA GLY A 267 -11.68 -15.39 -23.83
C GLY A 267 -11.90 -14.03 -24.49
N ARG A 268 -12.74 -13.16 -23.89
CA ARG A 268 -13.20 -11.90 -24.49
C ARG A 268 -12.55 -10.68 -23.84
N LEU A 269 -12.19 -9.69 -24.65
CA LEU A 269 -11.76 -8.36 -24.24
C LEU A 269 -12.91 -7.36 -24.47
N ILE A 270 -13.52 -6.89 -23.38
CA ILE A 270 -14.67 -5.97 -23.41
C ILE A 270 -14.20 -4.54 -23.11
N GLY A 271 -14.51 -3.61 -24.00
CA GLY A 271 -14.27 -2.18 -23.80
C GLY A 271 -15.48 -1.49 -23.17
N VAL A 272 -15.27 -0.73 -22.11
CA VAL A 272 -16.28 0.15 -21.49
C VAL A 272 -15.94 1.59 -21.83
N MET A 273 -16.84 2.24 -22.55
CA MET A 273 -16.67 3.60 -23.06
C MET A 273 -17.82 4.51 -22.61
N GLY A 274 -17.57 5.82 -22.58
CA GLY A 274 -18.54 6.82 -22.13
C GLY A 274 -17.87 8.16 -21.89
N GLY A 275 -18.62 9.26 -22.02
CA GLY A 275 -18.13 10.61 -21.71
C GLY A 275 -17.64 10.75 -20.25
N SER A 276 -16.99 11.86 -19.91
CA SER A 276 -16.60 12.12 -18.51
C SER A 276 -17.82 12.22 -17.60
N GLY A 277 -17.75 11.61 -16.40
CA GLY A 277 -18.84 11.63 -15.43
C GLY A 277 -20.06 10.75 -15.75
N THR A 278 -19.97 9.86 -16.74
CA THR A 278 -21.06 8.93 -17.13
C THR A 278 -21.20 7.69 -16.23
N GLY A 279 -20.42 7.56 -15.16
CA GLY A 279 -20.54 6.43 -14.23
C GLY A 279 -19.70 5.18 -14.57
N LYS A 280 -18.73 5.26 -15.49
CA LYS A 280 -17.84 4.13 -15.84
C LYS A 280 -17.14 3.49 -14.62
N SER A 281 -16.50 4.30 -13.78
CA SER A 281 -15.84 3.82 -12.56
C SER A 281 -16.85 3.31 -11.52
N THR A 282 -18.08 3.84 -11.52
CA THR A 282 -19.18 3.34 -10.69
C THR A 282 -19.60 1.95 -11.14
N LEU A 283 -19.82 1.74 -12.45
CA LEU A 283 -20.08 0.43 -13.03
C LEU A 283 -18.96 -0.55 -12.67
N LEU A 284 -17.70 -0.16 -12.86
CA LEU A 284 -16.57 -1.02 -12.54
C LEU A 284 -16.47 -1.35 -11.03
N SER A 285 -16.86 -0.43 -10.15
CA SER A 285 -16.94 -0.68 -8.70
C SER A 285 -18.05 -1.68 -8.33
N ILE A 286 -19.18 -1.64 -9.06
CA ILE A 286 -20.30 -2.59 -8.91
C ILE A 286 -19.91 -3.96 -9.47
N LEU A 287 -19.26 -4.03 -10.63
CA LEU A 287 -18.86 -5.29 -11.24
C LEU A 287 -17.72 -6.01 -10.50
N SER A 288 -16.85 -5.25 -9.82
CA SER A 288 -15.74 -5.79 -9.04
C SER A 288 -16.10 -6.19 -7.61
N GLY A 289 -17.34 -5.96 -7.17
CA GLY A 289 -17.79 -6.29 -5.80
C GLY A 289 -17.48 -5.23 -4.75
N THR A 290 -17.00 -4.05 -5.14
CA THR A 290 -16.60 -2.99 -4.20
C THR A 290 -17.80 -2.17 -3.70
N LEU A 291 -18.85 -2.04 -4.52
CA LEU A 291 -20.04 -1.23 -4.26
C LEU A 291 -21.29 -2.06 -4.58
N PRO A 292 -22.12 -2.44 -3.58
CA PRO A 292 -23.30 -3.25 -3.84
C PRO A 292 -24.34 -2.48 -4.69
N PRO A 293 -25.03 -3.15 -5.63
CA PRO A 293 -26.16 -2.56 -6.34
C PRO A 293 -27.38 -2.39 -5.43
N ASP A 294 -28.28 -1.47 -5.77
CA ASP A 294 -29.55 -1.28 -5.06
C ASP A 294 -30.59 -2.34 -5.49
N ALA A 295 -30.54 -2.78 -6.74
CA ALA A 295 -31.34 -3.87 -7.28
C ALA A 295 -30.57 -4.70 -8.32
N GLY A 296 -31.02 -5.94 -8.54
CA GLY A 296 -30.40 -6.89 -9.45
C GLY A 296 -29.35 -7.79 -8.79
N GLN A 297 -28.72 -8.63 -9.60
CA GLN A 297 -27.70 -9.61 -9.17
C GLN A 297 -26.56 -9.68 -10.18
N ILE A 298 -25.35 -9.94 -9.66
CA ILE A 298 -24.17 -10.23 -10.48
C ILE A 298 -23.79 -11.67 -10.20
N LEU A 299 -23.77 -12.49 -11.25
CA LEU A 299 -23.51 -13.92 -11.15
C LEU A 299 -22.21 -14.25 -11.87
N LEU A 300 -21.39 -15.09 -11.24
CA LEU A 300 -20.21 -15.68 -11.84
C LEU A 300 -20.35 -17.20 -11.76
N ASN A 301 -20.51 -17.85 -12.92
CA ASN A 301 -20.89 -19.26 -13.04
C ASN A 301 -22.13 -19.63 -12.19
N GLY A 302 -23.11 -18.72 -12.14
CA GLY A 302 -24.35 -18.87 -11.38
C GLY A 302 -24.26 -18.57 -9.88
N ARG A 303 -23.08 -18.19 -9.35
CA ARG A 303 -22.90 -17.76 -7.95
C ARG A 303 -22.99 -16.25 -7.81
N ASP A 304 -23.70 -15.77 -6.81
CA ASP A 304 -23.88 -14.33 -6.61
C ASP A 304 -22.63 -13.69 -5.98
N LEU A 305 -22.11 -12.64 -6.62
CA LEU A 305 -20.88 -11.95 -6.21
C LEU A 305 -20.95 -11.38 -4.79
N TYR A 306 -22.13 -10.93 -4.35
CA TYR A 306 -22.32 -10.26 -3.06
C TYR A 306 -22.81 -11.23 -1.99
N ALA A 307 -23.65 -12.20 -2.34
CA ALA A 307 -24.16 -13.19 -1.38
C ALA A 307 -23.16 -14.33 -1.11
N GLU A 308 -22.31 -14.67 -2.08
CA GLU A 308 -21.36 -15.80 -2.01
C GLU A 308 -19.90 -15.35 -2.17
N SER A 309 -19.57 -14.15 -1.67
CA SER A 309 -18.28 -13.47 -1.83
C SER A 309 -17.07 -14.31 -1.38
N ASP A 310 -17.19 -15.06 -0.29
CA ASP A 310 -16.12 -15.95 0.20
C ASP A 310 -15.73 -17.03 -0.82
N SER A 311 -16.70 -17.50 -1.63
CA SER A 311 -16.48 -18.57 -2.61
C SER A 311 -15.86 -18.07 -3.93
N LEU A 312 -15.86 -16.75 -4.12
CA LEU A 312 -15.34 -16.04 -5.29
C LEU A 312 -14.06 -15.24 -4.97
N ASP A 313 -13.49 -15.45 -3.78
CA ASP A 313 -12.29 -14.78 -3.31
C ASP A 313 -11.09 -15.09 -4.23
N GLY A 314 -10.46 -14.04 -4.77
CA GLY A 314 -9.34 -14.15 -5.70
C GLY A 314 -9.67 -14.50 -7.14
N VAL A 315 -10.96 -14.63 -7.50
CA VAL A 315 -11.40 -14.88 -8.89
C VAL A 315 -11.32 -13.59 -9.73
N ILE A 316 -11.61 -12.46 -9.10
CA ILE A 316 -11.64 -11.13 -9.73
C ILE A 316 -10.33 -10.38 -9.41
N GLY A 317 -9.68 -9.86 -10.44
CA GLY A 317 -8.56 -8.93 -10.34
C GLY A 317 -8.96 -7.52 -10.74
N LEU A 318 -8.38 -6.50 -10.11
CA LEU A 318 -8.65 -5.10 -10.40
C LEU A 318 -7.36 -4.31 -10.54
N VAL A 319 -7.12 -3.78 -11.75
CA VAL A 319 -6.05 -2.82 -12.02
C VAL A 319 -6.62 -1.40 -11.90
N PRO A 320 -6.23 -0.62 -10.87
CA PRO A 320 -6.70 0.74 -10.69
C PRO A 320 -6.06 1.71 -11.71
N GLN A 321 -6.69 2.88 -11.88
CA GLN A 321 -6.18 3.97 -12.72
C GLN A 321 -4.81 4.46 -12.24
N ASP A 322 -4.65 4.70 -10.93
CA ASP A 322 -3.39 5.10 -10.31
C ASP A 322 -2.36 3.95 -10.30
N ASP A 323 -1.09 4.26 -10.56
CA ASP A 323 0.02 3.30 -10.45
C ASP A 323 0.47 3.16 -8.99
N LEU A 324 -0.19 2.25 -8.26
CA LEU A 324 0.04 2.01 -6.83
C LEU A 324 1.18 1.02 -6.60
N LEU A 325 2.40 1.53 -6.65
CA LEU A 325 3.66 0.80 -6.51
C LEU A 325 4.48 1.30 -5.31
N PHE A 326 5.36 0.46 -4.78
CA PHE A 326 6.38 0.91 -3.82
C PHE A 326 7.56 1.50 -4.60
N ASP A 327 7.62 2.82 -4.65
CA ASP A 327 8.61 3.58 -5.43
C ASP A 327 10.07 3.29 -5.04
N ASP A 328 10.32 3.03 -3.74
CA ASP A 328 11.67 2.77 -3.21
C ASP A 328 12.20 1.34 -3.54
N LEU A 329 11.29 0.41 -3.89
CA LEU A 329 11.60 -0.99 -4.20
C LEU A 329 11.91 -1.20 -5.69
N THR A 330 12.58 -2.32 -6.01
CA THR A 330 12.78 -2.73 -7.41
C THR A 330 11.51 -3.30 -8.05
N VAL A 331 11.50 -3.39 -9.38
CA VAL A 331 10.42 -4.03 -10.15
C VAL A 331 10.16 -5.46 -9.64
N ARG A 332 11.23 -6.24 -9.48
CA ARG A 332 11.22 -7.60 -8.93
C ARG A 332 10.69 -7.62 -7.50
N GLN A 333 11.19 -6.76 -6.61
CA GLN A 333 10.78 -6.73 -5.20
C GLN A 333 9.29 -6.40 -5.01
N ASN A 334 8.76 -5.48 -5.83
CA ASN A 334 7.33 -5.19 -5.85
C ASN A 334 6.53 -6.45 -6.19
N LEU A 335 6.92 -7.14 -7.26
CA LEU A 335 6.21 -8.33 -7.74
C LEU A 335 6.33 -9.51 -6.77
N THR A 336 7.53 -9.81 -6.26
CA THR A 336 7.78 -10.85 -5.26
C THR A 336 6.98 -10.60 -3.97
N SER A 337 6.88 -9.35 -3.52
CA SER A 337 6.09 -9.02 -2.32
C SER A 337 4.61 -9.32 -2.50
N SER A 338 4.04 -8.95 -3.67
CA SER A 338 2.65 -9.28 -4.01
C SER A 338 2.46 -10.79 -4.15
N ALA A 339 3.38 -11.48 -4.84
CA ALA A 339 3.35 -12.93 -5.01
C ALA A 339 3.32 -13.67 -3.67
N ARG A 340 4.19 -13.30 -2.73
CA ARG A 340 4.24 -13.93 -1.39
C ARG A 340 2.97 -13.74 -0.58
N LEU A 341 2.22 -12.64 -0.79
CA LEU A 341 0.94 -12.40 -0.14
C LEU A 341 -0.21 -13.21 -0.77
N CYS A 342 -0.05 -13.66 -2.01
CA CYS A 342 -1.13 -14.25 -2.79
C CYS A 342 -0.93 -15.72 -3.19
N LEU A 343 0.30 -16.25 -3.10
CA LEU A 343 0.69 -17.59 -3.53
C LEU A 343 1.46 -18.32 -2.40
N ALA A 344 0.88 -18.36 -1.20
CA ALA A 344 1.57 -18.83 0.00
C ALA A 344 1.97 -20.32 0.01
N ASP A 345 1.36 -21.13 -0.85
CA ASP A 345 1.57 -22.58 -0.89
C ASP A 345 2.76 -22.99 -1.77
N LEU A 346 3.29 -22.06 -2.56
CA LEU A 346 4.43 -22.33 -3.43
C LEU A 346 5.73 -22.28 -2.62
N PRO A 347 6.64 -23.25 -2.83
CA PRO A 347 8.01 -23.14 -2.31
C PRO A 347 8.69 -21.90 -2.93
N ARG A 348 9.65 -21.32 -2.20
CA ARG A 348 10.29 -20.05 -2.61
C ARG A 348 10.88 -20.12 -4.01
N ASP A 349 11.52 -21.22 -4.38
CA ASP A 349 12.15 -21.38 -5.70
C ASP A 349 11.12 -21.36 -6.83
N GLU A 350 9.94 -21.98 -6.63
CA GLU A 350 8.85 -21.99 -7.62
C GLU A 350 8.16 -20.62 -7.69
N LEU A 351 8.03 -19.93 -6.56
CA LEU A 351 7.52 -18.56 -6.52
C LEU A 351 8.45 -17.60 -7.26
N ASP A 352 9.77 -17.72 -7.09
CA ASP A 352 10.75 -16.89 -7.78
C ASP A 352 10.76 -17.19 -9.28
N GLN A 353 10.65 -18.46 -9.69
CA GLN A 353 10.45 -18.85 -11.10
C GLN A 353 9.16 -18.24 -11.68
N ARG A 354 8.07 -18.24 -10.92
CA ARG A 354 6.80 -17.64 -11.36
C ARG A 354 6.94 -16.13 -11.56
N VAL A 355 7.60 -15.44 -10.63
CA VAL A 355 7.91 -14.00 -10.73
C VAL A 355 8.73 -13.72 -11.98
N GLU A 356 9.79 -14.48 -12.22
CA GLU A 356 10.63 -14.34 -13.42
C GLU A 356 9.83 -14.57 -14.71
N GLN A 357 9.00 -15.61 -14.75
CA GLN A 357 8.16 -15.90 -15.90
C GLN A 357 7.15 -14.78 -16.16
N THR A 358 6.55 -14.22 -15.11
CA THR A 358 5.64 -13.07 -15.24
C THR A 358 6.39 -11.84 -15.78
N LEU A 359 7.59 -11.54 -15.29
CA LEU A 359 8.41 -10.43 -15.82
C LEU A 359 8.84 -10.67 -17.27
N HIS A 360 9.16 -11.91 -17.64
CA HIS A 360 9.49 -12.31 -19.00
C HIS A 360 8.30 -12.06 -19.94
N ASN A 361 7.12 -12.59 -19.58
CA ASN A 361 5.90 -12.47 -20.37
C ASN A 361 5.46 -11.00 -20.57
N LEU A 362 5.84 -10.11 -19.65
CA LEU A 362 5.53 -8.68 -19.70
C LEU A 362 6.63 -7.83 -20.33
N GLY A 363 7.73 -8.44 -20.77
CA GLY A 363 8.88 -7.72 -21.32
C GLY A 363 9.52 -6.77 -20.31
N GLN A 364 9.67 -7.22 -19.06
CA GLN A 364 10.21 -6.42 -17.94
C GLN A 364 11.46 -7.01 -17.28
N LEU A 365 12.01 -8.13 -17.78
CA LEU A 365 13.20 -8.73 -17.20
C LEU A 365 14.41 -7.79 -17.18
N ASP A 366 14.63 -7.04 -18.26
CA ASP A 366 15.78 -6.12 -18.38
C ASP A 366 15.78 -5.01 -17.31
N ILE A 367 14.62 -4.72 -16.73
CA ILE A 367 14.44 -3.69 -15.70
C ILE A 367 14.12 -4.28 -14.33
N ALA A 368 14.18 -5.61 -14.16
CA ALA A 368 13.73 -6.31 -12.95
C ALA A 368 14.41 -5.79 -11.67
N ASP A 369 15.70 -5.47 -11.76
CA ASP A 369 16.51 -5.02 -10.62
C ASP A 369 16.64 -3.49 -10.52
N LEU A 370 16.00 -2.75 -11.44
CA LEU A 370 15.91 -1.30 -11.35
C LEU A 370 14.85 -0.91 -10.31
N LYS A 371 15.13 0.18 -9.59
CA LYS A 371 14.15 0.82 -8.73
C LYS A 371 12.99 1.35 -9.57
N VAL A 372 11.78 1.29 -9.00
CA VAL A 372 10.58 1.83 -9.65
C VAL A 372 10.63 3.36 -9.73
N GLY A 373 11.16 4.01 -8.70
CA GLY A 373 11.28 5.47 -8.63
C GLY A 373 9.92 6.16 -8.41
N SER A 374 9.92 7.46 -8.18
CA SER A 374 8.67 8.23 -8.08
C SER A 374 8.29 8.84 -9.44
N PRO A 375 7.05 9.35 -9.63
CA PRO A 375 6.70 10.06 -10.86
C PRO A 375 7.60 11.28 -11.16
N LEU A 376 8.23 11.86 -10.12
CA LEU A 376 9.18 12.97 -10.22
C LEU A 376 10.62 12.50 -10.44
N ASP A 377 10.97 11.31 -9.93
CA ASP A 377 12.26 10.65 -10.09
C ASP A 377 12.11 9.42 -10.99
N LYS A 378 11.98 9.68 -12.30
CA LYS A 378 11.64 8.68 -13.31
C LYS A 378 12.80 7.72 -13.56
N THR A 379 12.82 6.59 -12.85
CA THR A 379 13.78 5.51 -13.10
C THR A 379 13.32 4.58 -14.22
N ILE A 380 12.04 4.21 -14.23
CA ILE A 380 11.41 3.43 -15.31
C ILE A 380 10.35 4.28 -16.04
N SER A 381 10.05 3.92 -17.31
CA SER A 381 9.09 4.67 -18.13
C SER A 381 7.64 4.50 -17.64
N GLY A 382 6.75 5.41 -18.02
CA GLY A 382 5.32 5.32 -17.66
C GLY A 382 4.66 4.02 -18.14
N GLY A 383 4.96 3.59 -19.38
CA GLY A 383 4.48 2.31 -19.90
C GLY A 383 5.02 1.10 -19.13
N GLN A 384 6.28 1.15 -18.67
CA GLN A 384 6.85 0.12 -17.81
C GLN A 384 6.19 0.09 -16.42
N ARG A 385 5.93 1.24 -15.81
CA ARG A 385 5.19 1.32 -14.54
C ARG A 385 3.79 0.70 -14.65
N LYS A 386 3.08 1.05 -15.72
CA LYS A 386 1.71 0.53 -15.96
C LYS A 386 1.70 -0.98 -16.15
N ARG A 387 2.65 -1.52 -16.93
CA ARG A 387 2.82 -2.98 -17.08
C ARG A 387 3.15 -3.68 -15.76
N LEU A 388 3.97 -3.08 -14.90
CA LEU A 388 4.24 -3.62 -13.56
C LEU A 388 2.98 -3.59 -12.67
N ASN A 389 2.20 -2.51 -12.73
CA ASN A 389 0.94 -2.41 -11.99
C ASN A 389 -0.04 -3.53 -12.40
N ILE A 390 -0.13 -3.81 -13.71
CA ILE A 390 -0.89 -4.94 -14.26
C ILE A 390 -0.28 -6.28 -13.79
N ALA A 391 1.04 -6.43 -13.79
CA ALA A 391 1.76 -7.65 -13.37
C ALA A 391 1.36 -8.11 -11.97
N LEU A 392 1.25 -7.14 -11.05
CA LEU A 392 0.92 -7.39 -9.66
C LEU A 392 -0.49 -7.98 -9.47
N GLU A 393 -1.41 -7.75 -10.42
CA GLU A 393 -2.71 -8.43 -10.47
C GLU A 393 -2.62 -9.77 -11.23
N LEU A 394 -1.91 -9.81 -12.36
CA LEU A 394 -1.80 -10.99 -13.21
C LEU A 394 -1.07 -12.18 -12.57
N ILE A 395 -0.17 -11.94 -11.62
CA ILE A 395 0.59 -13.00 -10.95
C ILE A 395 -0.30 -14.01 -10.21
N ARG A 396 -1.52 -13.59 -9.84
CA ARG A 396 -2.54 -14.45 -9.20
C ARG A 396 -3.36 -15.26 -10.18
N GLU A 397 -3.25 -14.98 -11.47
CA GLU A 397 -4.06 -15.57 -12.54
C GLU A 397 -5.59 -15.45 -12.29
N PRO A 398 -6.12 -14.21 -12.14
CA PRO A 398 -7.56 -14.03 -11.99
C PRO A 398 -8.31 -14.50 -13.24
N ALA A 399 -9.55 -14.99 -13.05
CA ALA A 399 -10.43 -15.42 -14.13
C ALA A 399 -11.11 -14.22 -14.82
N VAL A 400 -11.51 -13.21 -14.02
CA VAL A 400 -12.00 -11.91 -14.50
C VAL A 400 -10.98 -10.83 -14.15
N LEU A 401 -10.55 -10.04 -15.12
CA LEU A 401 -9.65 -8.91 -14.91
C LEU A 401 -10.35 -7.61 -15.30
N PHE A 402 -10.53 -6.71 -14.34
CA PHE A 402 -10.96 -5.35 -14.58
C PHE A 402 -9.74 -4.42 -14.68
N ALA A 403 -9.71 -3.54 -15.67
CA ALA A 403 -8.69 -2.49 -15.76
C ALA A 403 -9.34 -1.12 -15.96
N ASP A 404 -9.08 -0.21 -15.03
CA ASP A 404 -9.61 1.16 -15.08
C ASP A 404 -8.60 2.09 -15.75
N GLU A 405 -8.94 2.60 -16.94
CA GLU A 405 -8.13 3.49 -17.78
C GLU A 405 -6.65 3.08 -17.91
N PRO A 406 -6.35 1.88 -18.43
CA PRO A 406 -4.98 1.38 -18.49
C PRO A 406 -4.08 2.15 -19.46
N THR A 407 -4.64 2.95 -20.35
CA THR A 407 -3.93 3.74 -21.36
C THR A 407 -3.74 5.21 -20.98
N SER A 408 -4.25 5.64 -19.82
CA SER A 408 -4.18 7.05 -19.39
C SER A 408 -2.74 7.49 -19.14
N GLY A 409 -2.36 8.66 -19.65
CA GLY A 409 -1.03 9.23 -19.49
C GLY A 409 0.10 8.54 -20.30
N LEU A 410 -0.25 7.64 -21.22
CA LEU A 410 0.72 6.92 -22.07
C LEU A 410 0.80 7.49 -23.49
N SER A 411 1.89 7.19 -24.19
CA SER A 411 2.00 7.40 -25.64
C SER A 411 1.08 6.44 -26.40
N SER A 412 0.76 6.73 -27.67
CA SER A 412 -0.07 5.84 -28.49
C SER A 412 0.54 4.44 -28.66
N ALA A 413 1.86 4.36 -28.81
CA ALA A 413 2.58 3.10 -28.95
C ALA A 413 2.57 2.31 -27.63
N ASP A 414 2.83 2.96 -26.49
CA ASP A 414 2.78 2.30 -25.18
C ASP A 414 1.36 1.83 -24.85
N SER A 415 0.35 2.64 -25.17
CA SER A 415 -1.06 2.27 -25.01
C SER A 415 -1.42 1.03 -25.82
N PHE A 416 -0.98 0.96 -27.07
CA PHE A 416 -1.18 -0.22 -27.91
C PHE A 416 -0.50 -1.46 -27.34
N ASN A 417 0.72 -1.34 -26.81
CA ASN A 417 1.43 -2.44 -26.16
C ASN A 417 0.71 -2.94 -24.91
N VAL A 418 0.21 -2.04 -24.06
CA VAL A 418 -0.58 -2.39 -22.87
C VAL A 418 -1.90 -3.08 -23.25
N MET A 419 -2.60 -2.57 -24.26
CA MET A 419 -3.85 -3.17 -24.73
C MET A 419 -3.63 -4.52 -25.42
N SER A 420 -2.53 -4.68 -26.16
CA SER A 420 -2.13 -5.95 -26.76
C SER A 420 -1.83 -7.00 -25.69
N LEU A 421 -1.16 -6.61 -24.60
CA LEU A 421 -0.97 -7.48 -23.43
C LEU A 421 -2.32 -7.92 -22.84
N LEU A 422 -3.26 -7.01 -22.64
CA LEU A 422 -4.59 -7.34 -22.12
C LEU A 422 -5.38 -8.26 -23.07
N LYS A 423 -5.25 -8.05 -24.39
CA LYS A 423 -5.82 -8.96 -25.40
C LYS A 423 -5.18 -10.34 -25.34
N GLN A 424 -3.87 -10.45 -25.13
CA GLN A 424 -3.20 -11.74 -24.91
C GLN A 424 -3.72 -12.45 -23.65
N GLN A 425 -3.99 -11.70 -22.57
CA GLN A 425 -4.61 -12.27 -21.37
C GLN A 425 -6.03 -12.78 -21.66
N ALA A 426 -6.82 -12.06 -22.45
CA ALA A 426 -8.12 -12.55 -22.90
C ALA A 426 -7.97 -13.84 -23.72
N LEU A 427 -7.09 -13.86 -24.74
CA LEU A 427 -6.82 -15.04 -25.57
C LEU A 427 -6.34 -16.27 -24.78
N SER A 428 -5.73 -16.07 -23.60
CA SER A 428 -5.35 -17.14 -22.69
C SER A 428 -6.50 -17.70 -21.82
N GLY A 429 -7.74 -17.32 -22.09
CA GLY A 429 -8.95 -17.85 -21.44
C GLY A 429 -9.54 -16.98 -20.33
N ARG A 430 -9.06 -15.74 -20.16
CA ARG A 430 -9.57 -14.81 -19.12
C ARG A 430 -10.67 -13.91 -19.70
N LEU A 431 -11.60 -13.45 -18.87
CA LEU A 431 -12.49 -12.35 -19.22
C LEU A 431 -11.80 -11.04 -18.82
N VAL A 432 -11.59 -10.13 -19.77
CA VAL A 432 -10.92 -8.86 -19.52
C VAL A 432 -11.87 -7.71 -19.83
N ILE A 433 -12.17 -6.87 -18.84
CA ILE A 433 -13.07 -5.72 -18.98
C ILE A 433 -12.27 -4.44 -18.72
N VAL A 434 -12.20 -3.56 -19.71
CA VAL A 434 -11.35 -2.38 -19.70
C VAL A 434 -12.17 -1.12 -19.84
N VAL A 435 -12.07 -0.20 -18.87
CA VAL A 435 -12.57 1.17 -19.04
C VAL A 435 -11.55 1.96 -19.84
N ILE A 436 -11.95 2.54 -20.97
CA ILE A 436 -11.07 3.34 -21.81
C ILE A 436 -11.71 4.67 -22.21
N HIS A 437 -10.91 5.73 -22.18
CA HIS A 437 -11.30 7.04 -22.68
C HIS A 437 -10.64 7.29 -24.04
N GLN A 438 -11.45 7.44 -25.09
CA GLN A 438 -11.02 7.77 -26.46
C GLN A 438 -9.87 6.89 -27.00
N PRO A 439 -10.13 5.60 -27.29
CA PRO A 439 -9.12 4.72 -27.88
C PRO A 439 -8.74 5.16 -29.30
N SER A 440 -7.50 4.87 -29.72
CA SER A 440 -7.12 4.93 -31.13
C SER A 440 -7.88 3.87 -31.93
N SER A 441 -7.95 4.02 -33.26
CA SER A 441 -8.56 3.02 -34.14
C SER A 441 -8.00 1.62 -33.92
N ASP A 442 -6.68 1.50 -33.76
CA ASP A 442 -6.03 0.20 -33.60
C ASP A 442 -6.40 -0.45 -32.27
N ILE A 443 -6.48 0.33 -31.19
CA ILE A 443 -6.94 -0.18 -29.88
C ILE A 443 -8.43 -0.56 -29.95
N PHE A 444 -9.24 0.27 -30.60
CA PHE A 444 -10.68 0.04 -30.70
C PHE A 444 -11.02 -1.28 -31.43
N LYS A 445 -10.19 -1.68 -32.40
CA LYS A 445 -10.33 -2.94 -33.13
C LYS A 445 -9.91 -4.19 -32.33
N LEU A 446 -9.24 -4.03 -31.19
CA LEU A 446 -8.86 -5.16 -30.33
C LEU A 446 -10.02 -5.66 -29.46
N PHE A 447 -11.06 -4.85 -29.27
CA PHE A 447 -12.22 -5.21 -28.44
C PHE A 447 -13.08 -6.28 -29.13
N ASP A 448 -13.48 -7.29 -28.36
CA ASP A 448 -14.42 -8.33 -28.76
C ASP A 448 -15.88 -7.94 -28.47
N GLY A 449 -16.07 -7.01 -27.54
CA GLY A 449 -17.34 -6.40 -27.17
C GLY A 449 -17.16 -4.97 -26.68
N LEU A 450 -18.19 -4.15 -26.82
CA LEU A 450 -18.22 -2.76 -26.39
C LEU A 450 -19.47 -2.51 -25.54
N TRP A 451 -19.28 -1.95 -24.35
CA TRP A 451 -20.32 -1.39 -23.51
C TRP A 451 -20.21 0.13 -23.51
N LEU A 452 -21.29 0.82 -23.87
CA LEU A 452 -21.31 2.28 -23.93
C LEU A 452 -22.29 2.88 -22.92
N LEU A 453 -21.80 3.79 -22.10
CA LEU A 453 -22.57 4.54 -21.11
C LEU A 453 -22.72 6.02 -21.51
N ASP A 454 -23.93 6.55 -21.37
CA ASP A 454 -24.23 7.99 -21.50
C ASP A 454 -24.52 8.64 -20.12
N LYS A 455 -24.74 9.96 -20.10
CA LYS A 455 -25.03 10.77 -18.91
C LYS A 455 -26.11 10.14 -18.03
N GLY A 456 -25.91 10.22 -16.73
CA GLY A 456 -26.76 9.56 -15.73
C GLY A 456 -26.42 8.09 -15.49
N GLY A 457 -25.45 7.53 -16.24
CA GLY A 457 -25.02 6.13 -16.18
C GLY A 457 -26.02 5.18 -16.79
N ARG A 458 -26.43 5.54 -18.01
CA ARG A 458 -27.38 4.80 -18.80
C ARG A 458 -26.66 4.00 -19.87
N PRO A 459 -26.79 2.67 -19.89
CA PRO A 459 -26.34 1.86 -21.02
C PRO A 459 -27.08 2.27 -22.30
N VAL A 460 -26.34 2.55 -23.37
CA VAL A 460 -26.89 2.97 -24.66
C VAL A 460 -26.49 2.06 -25.82
N PHE A 461 -25.48 1.20 -25.62
CA PHE A 461 -25.06 0.19 -26.59
C PHE A 461 -24.30 -0.95 -25.90
N GLU A 462 -24.53 -2.17 -26.38
CA GLU A 462 -23.81 -3.38 -26.05
C GLU A 462 -23.68 -4.21 -27.33
N GLY A 463 -22.49 -4.72 -27.63
CA GLY A 463 -22.28 -5.58 -28.79
C GLY A 463 -20.94 -5.36 -29.47
N ASN A 464 -20.87 -5.62 -30.77
CA ASN A 464 -19.62 -5.50 -31.53
C ASN A 464 -19.19 -4.01 -31.65
N PRO A 465 -17.95 -3.65 -31.27
CA PRO A 465 -17.46 -2.27 -31.36
C PRO A 465 -17.58 -1.67 -32.76
N LEU A 466 -17.39 -2.46 -33.81
CA LEU A 466 -17.38 -2.00 -35.19
C LEU A 466 -18.80 -1.70 -35.71
N GLU A 467 -19.81 -2.34 -35.12
CA GLU A 467 -21.22 -2.09 -35.41
C GLU A 467 -21.74 -0.85 -34.66
N ALA A 468 -21.12 -0.48 -33.54
CA ALA A 468 -21.54 0.67 -32.72
C ALA A 468 -21.66 1.95 -33.54
N VAL A 469 -20.67 2.24 -34.40
CA VAL A 469 -20.67 3.44 -35.27
C VAL A 469 -21.88 3.40 -36.22
N SER A 470 -22.14 2.27 -36.86
CA SER A 470 -23.29 2.11 -37.76
C SER A 470 -24.65 2.17 -37.03
N TYR A 471 -24.72 1.63 -35.81
CA TYR A 471 -25.91 1.68 -34.95
C TYR A 471 -26.31 3.13 -34.65
N PHE A 472 -25.37 3.95 -34.16
CA PHE A 472 -25.65 5.35 -33.85
C PHE A 472 -25.95 6.18 -35.10
N ARG A 473 -25.24 5.96 -36.22
CA ARG A 473 -25.51 6.68 -37.48
C ARG A 473 -26.89 6.34 -38.06
N SER A 474 -27.25 5.07 -38.07
CA SER A 474 -28.57 4.61 -38.53
C SER A 474 -29.69 5.17 -37.66
N ALA A 475 -29.48 5.24 -36.35
CA ALA A 475 -30.46 5.73 -35.38
C ALA A 475 -30.80 7.22 -35.54
N ILE A 476 -29.91 8.03 -36.13
CA ILE A 476 -30.16 9.45 -36.44
C ILE A 476 -30.34 9.72 -37.95
N HIS A 477 -30.46 8.67 -38.77
CA HIS A 477 -30.54 8.78 -40.23
C HIS A 477 -29.39 9.59 -40.87
N ALA A 478 -28.18 9.48 -40.32
CA ALA A 478 -27.01 10.15 -40.89
C ALA A 478 -26.61 9.56 -42.25
N ALA A 479 -26.02 10.39 -43.12
CA ALA A 479 -25.48 9.92 -44.40
C ALA A 479 -24.42 8.82 -44.20
N GLY A 480 -24.53 7.73 -44.95
CA GLY A 480 -23.68 6.54 -44.80
C GLY A 480 -24.02 5.69 -43.56
N GLY A 481 -25.30 5.55 -43.20
CA GLY A 481 -25.75 4.86 -41.98
C GLY A 481 -25.23 3.42 -41.79
N GLY A 482 -24.94 2.71 -42.88
CA GLY A 482 -24.35 1.35 -42.83
C GLY A 482 -22.83 1.32 -42.76
N GLU A 483 -22.14 2.46 -42.82
CA GLU A 483 -20.68 2.52 -42.83
C GLU A 483 -20.12 2.78 -41.42
N GLY A 484 -19.60 1.73 -40.78
CA GLY A 484 -18.97 1.83 -39.46
C GLY A 484 -17.50 2.29 -39.46
N PHE A 485 -16.88 2.41 -40.64
CA PHE A 485 -15.43 2.61 -40.77
C PHE A 485 -15.04 3.17 -42.15
N CYS A 486 -13.83 3.73 -42.27
CA CYS A 486 -13.38 4.34 -43.53
C CYS A 486 -13.25 3.30 -44.67
N PRO A 487 -13.88 3.53 -45.84
CA PRO A 487 -13.79 2.62 -47.00
C PRO A 487 -12.36 2.48 -47.54
N THR A 488 -11.55 3.55 -47.48
CA THR A 488 -10.22 3.59 -48.09
C THR A 488 -9.13 2.94 -47.23
N CYS A 489 -9.04 3.31 -45.95
CA CYS A 489 -7.94 2.89 -45.07
C CYS A 489 -8.38 1.95 -43.95
N GLY A 490 -9.66 1.59 -43.86
CA GLY A 490 -10.17 0.70 -42.82
C GLY A 490 -10.10 1.29 -41.40
N ASN A 491 -9.76 2.57 -41.25
CA ASN A 491 -9.67 3.24 -39.96
C ASN A 491 -11.06 3.46 -39.37
N VAL A 492 -11.23 3.19 -38.07
CA VAL A 492 -12.44 3.49 -37.32
C VAL A 492 -12.19 4.77 -36.54
N ASN A 493 -13.16 5.68 -36.49
CA ASN A 493 -13.06 6.85 -35.61
C ASN A 493 -14.04 6.70 -34.43
N PRO A 494 -13.59 6.20 -33.27
CA PRO A 494 -14.46 6.01 -32.10
C PRO A 494 -15.07 7.32 -31.59
N GLU A 495 -14.45 8.48 -31.84
CA GLU A 495 -15.00 9.78 -31.44
C GLU A 495 -16.33 10.10 -32.13
N GLN A 496 -16.58 9.54 -33.31
CA GLN A 496 -17.86 9.74 -34.00
C GLN A 496 -19.05 9.28 -33.16
N ILE A 497 -18.89 8.22 -32.37
CA ILE A 497 -19.93 7.72 -31.46
C ILE A 497 -20.32 8.82 -30.47
N PHE A 498 -19.34 9.47 -29.84
CA PHE A 498 -19.59 10.56 -28.90
C PHE A 498 -20.16 11.79 -29.59
N ASN A 499 -19.65 12.16 -30.78
CA ASN A 499 -20.17 13.30 -31.54
C ASN A 499 -21.65 13.12 -31.92
N ILE A 500 -22.09 11.89 -32.17
CA ILE A 500 -23.49 11.57 -32.46
C ILE A 500 -24.35 11.64 -31.20
N ILE A 501 -23.89 11.04 -30.10
CA ILE A 501 -24.63 11.03 -28.82
C ILE A 501 -24.76 12.45 -28.24
N GLU A 502 -23.74 13.28 -28.42
CA GLU A 502 -23.70 14.66 -27.92
C GLU A 502 -24.18 15.71 -28.92
N MET A 503 -24.71 15.28 -30.07
CA MET A 503 -25.22 16.17 -31.11
C MET A 503 -26.27 17.13 -30.53
N ARG A 504 -26.08 18.43 -30.74
CA ARG A 504 -26.96 19.49 -30.21
C ARG A 504 -28.08 19.83 -31.19
N ARG A 505 -29.24 20.19 -30.67
CA ARG A 505 -30.36 20.71 -31.46
C ARG A 505 -30.02 22.11 -31.99
N VAL A 506 -30.38 22.38 -33.23
CA VAL A 506 -30.19 23.68 -33.89
C VAL A 506 -31.51 24.47 -33.81
N ASP A 507 -31.43 25.73 -33.41
CA ASP A 507 -32.58 26.63 -33.36
C ASP A 507 -32.98 27.16 -34.76
N GLU A 508 -34.09 27.91 -34.83
CA GLU A 508 -34.57 28.50 -36.09
C GLU A 508 -33.59 29.53 -36.69
N GLY A 509 -32.66 30.06 -35.88
CA GLY A 509 -31.60 30.98 -36.29
C GLY A 509 -30.31 30.30 -36.76
N GLY A 510 -30.23 28.97 -36.69
CA GLY A 510 -29.03 28.21 -37.06
C GLY A 510 -27.98 28.11 -35.95
N HIS A 511 -28.28 28.52 -34.72
CA HIS A 511 -27.38 28.38 -33.57
C HIS A 511 -27.60 27.05 -32.85
N PHE A 512 -26.51 26.46 -32.35
CA PHE A 512 -26.59 25.27 -31.51
C PHE A 512 -27.13 25.63 -30.12
N THR A 513 -28.22 24.98 -29.73
CA THR A 513 -28.76 25.05 -28.36
C THR A 513 -27.94 24.17 -27.41
N ASP A 514 -28.15 24.33 -26.11
CA ASP A 514 -27.52 23.45 -25.10
C ASP A 514 -28.27 22.10 -24.93
N GLU A 515 -29.40 21.94 -25.62
CA GLU A 515 -30.17 20.70 -25.62
C GLU A 515 -29.61 19.70 -26.65
N ARG A 516 -29.47 18.44 -26.24
CA ARG A 516 -29.10 17.34 -27.15
C ARG A 516 -30.26 17.02 -28.09
N LEU A 517 -29.93 16.61 -29.32
CA LEU A 517 -30.90 16.17 -30.32
C LEU A 517 -31.70 14.94 -29.85
N VAL A 518 -31.03 14.03 -29.16
CA VAL A 518 -31.62 12.83 -28.55
C VAL A 518 -31.22 12.81 -27.08
N SER A 519 -32.19 12.65 -26.18
CA SER A 519 -31.92 12.64 -24.73
C SER A 519 -31.25 11.33 -24.29
N PRO A 520 -30.51 11.33 -23.16
CA PRO A 520 -29.98 10.09 -22.58
C PRO A 520 -31.07 9.06 -22.24
N GLU A 521 -32.26 9.51 -21.83
CA GLU A 521 -33.49 8.70 -21.68
C GLU A 521 -33.83 7.95 -22.97
N ASP A 522 -33.93 8.69 -24.08
CA ASP A 522 -34.35 8.13 -25.36
C ASP A 522 -33.33 7.13 -25.91
N TRP A 523 -32.03 7.41 -25.74
CA TRP A 523 -30.98 6.46 -26.11
C TRP A 523 -31.06 5.16 -25.30
N HIS A 524 -31.31 5.26 -24.00
CA HIS A 524 -31.46 4.08 -23.14
C HIS A 524 -32.70 3.26 -23.50
N GLN A 525 -33.84 3.91 -23.79
CA GLN A 525 -35.04 3.21 -24.23
C GLN A 525 -34.83 2.49 -25.56
N ARG A 526 -34.11 3.11 -26.51
CA ARG A 526 -33.73 2.46 -27.78
C ARG A 526 -32.84 1.23 -27.54
N TYR A 527 -31.86 1.34 -26.64
CA TYR A 527 -31.03 0.20 -26.23
C TYR A 527 -31.88 -0.95 -25.68
N LEU A 528 -32.78 -0.69 -24.72
CA LEU A 528 -33.67 -1.71 -24.16
C LEU A 528 -34.58 -2.34 -25.20
N ALA A 529 -35.08 -1.56 -26.18
CA ALA A 529 -35.90 -2.06 -27.27
C ALA A 529 -35.11 -2.96 -28.23
N HIS A 530 -33.88 -2.55 -28.58
CA HIS A 530 -32.98 -3.34 -29.43
C HIS A 530 -32.58 -4.66 -28.74
N HIS A 531 -32.26 -4.61 -27.45
CA HIS A 531 -31.86 -5.79 -26.67
C HIS A 531 -33.02 -6.76 -26.41
N LYS A 532 -34.27 -6.28 -26.31
CA LYS A 532 -35.46 -7.17 -26.24
C LYS A 532 -35.78 -7.87 -27.57
N ALA A 533 -35.39 -7.29 -28.69
CA ALA A 533 -35.63 -7.88 -30.01
C ALA A 533 -34.63 -9.00 -30.35
N GLN A 534 -33.49 -9.03 -29.66
CA GLN A 534 -32.52 -10.12 -29.70
C GLN A 534 -32.80 -11.06 -28.52
N ASP A 535 -33.78 -11.95 -28.66
CA ASP A 535 -34.01 -13.02 -27.66
C ASP A 535 -32.70 -13.81 -27.46
N GLN A 536 -32.16 -13.77 -26.25
CA GLN A 536 -30.99 -14.57 -25.87
C GLN A 536 -31.41 -16.05 -25.82
N PRO A 537 -30.75 -16.95 -26.57
CA PRO A 537 -30.98 -18.38 -26.40
C PRO A 537 -30.65 -18.78 -24.95
N GLU A 538 -31.50 -19.60 -24.34
CA GLU A 538 -31.21 -20.24 -23.05
C GLU A 538 -29.87 -20.98 -23.16
N THR A 539 -28.82 -20.41 -22.58
CA THR A 539 -27.49 -21.03 -22.50
C THR A 539 -27.54 -22.21 -21.54
N GLU A 540 -26.79 -23.27 -21.87
CA GLU A 540 -26.58 -24.41 -20.96
C GLU A 540 -26.12 -23.91 -19.58
N PRO A 541 -26.51 -24.59 -18.49
CA PRO A 541 -26.16 -24.16 -17.15
C PRO A 541 -24.63 -24.06 -17.01
N PRO A 542 -24.09 -22.91 -16.57
CA PRO A 542 -22.66 -22.70 -16.51
C PRO A 542 -22.00 -23.72 -15.56
N PRO A 543 -20.75 -24.15 -15.84
CA PRO A 543 -20.04 -25.05 -14.95
C PRO A 543 -19.84 -24.40 -13.57
N LYS A 544 -20.20 -25.08 -12.49
CA LYS A 544 -20.21 -24.51 -11.12
C LYS A 544 -18.83 -24.21 -10.53
N ASP A 545 -17.77 -24.77 -11.12
CA ASP A 545 -16.42 -24.61 -10.63
C ASP A 545 -15.81 -23.33 -11.20
N VAL A 546 -15.29 -22.51 -10.30
CA VAL A 546 -14.63 -21.25 -10.64
C VAL A 546 -13.15 -21.41 -10.32
N PRO A 547 -12.23 -21.23 -11.29
CA PRO A 547 -10.81 -21.32 -11.03
C PRO A 547 -10.39 -20.16 -10.11
N ALA A 548 -9.86 -20.48 -8.92
CA ALA A 548 -9.34 -19.52 -7.96
C ALA A 548 -7.85 -19.79 -7.68
N GLY A 549 -6.99 -18.81 -7.98
CA GLY A 549 -5.54 -18.89 -7.79
C GLY A 549 -5.03 -18.31 -6.46
N LEU A 550 -5.90 -17.72 -5.63
CA LEU A 550 -5.48 -16.99 -4.43
C LEU A 550 -5.31 -17.92 -3.23
N ARG A 551 -4.09 -17.97 -2.68
CA ARG A 551 -3.78 -18.62 -1.39
C ARG A 551 -2.94 -17.71 -0.50
N ARG A 552 -3.51 -17.33 0.65
CA ARG A 552 -2.93 -16.34 1.55
C ARG A 552 -2.08 -16.99 2.63
N PRO A 553 -0.97 -16.36 3.06
CA PRO A 553 -0.21 -16.86 4.19
C PRO A 553 -0.99 -16.63 5.48
N GLY A 554 -0.71 -17.42 6.52
CA GLY A 554 -1.26 -17.20 7.85
C GLY A 554 -0.81 -15.86 8.48
N LEU A 555 -1.36 -15.53 9.65
CA LEU A 555 -1.13 -14.23 10.32
C LEU A 555 0.37 -13.89 10.50
N LEU A 556 1.19 -14.86 10.91
CA LEU A 556 2.64 -14.69 11.09
C LEU A 556 3.38 -14.54 9.75
N GLY A 557 2.95 -15.27 8.71
CA GLY A 557 3.52 -15.13 7.38
C GLY A 557 3.25 -13.75 6.79
N GLN A 558 2.03 -13.25 6.91
CA GLN A 558 1.66 -11.88 6.51
C GLN A 558 2.47 -10.83 7.28
N PHE A 559 2.62 -10.99 8.60
CA PHE A 559 3.43 -10.09 9.43
C PHE A 559 4.88 -10.05 8.91
N SER A 560 5.49 -11.20 8.67
CA SER A 560 6.87 -11.28 8.17
C SER A 560 7.04 -10.57 6.83
N ILE A 561 6.09 -10.78 5.90
CA ILE A 561 6.15 -10.17 4.56
C ILE A 561 5.98 -8.65 4.67
N PHE A 562 5.01 -8.15 5.44
CA PHE A 562 4.82 -6.72 5.64
C PHE A 562 6.03 -6.06 6.31
N PHE A 563 6.64 -6.74 7.29
CA PHE A 563 7.83 -6.25 7.98
C PHE A 563 9.04 -6.20 7.04
N GLU A 564 9.32 -7.28 6.31
CA GLU A 564 10.40 -7.35 5.33
C GLU A 564 10.24 -6.28 4.24
N ARG A 565 9.03 -6.15 3.68
CA ARG A 565 8.70 -5.15 2.67
C ARG A 565 8.96 -3.73 3.16
N ASN A 566 8.48 -3.40 4.37
CA ASN A 566 8.68 -2.08 4.96
C ASN A 566 10.16 -1.82 5.25
N LEU A 567 10.87 -2.79 5.81
CA LEU A 567 12.29 -2.69 6.10
C LEU A 567 13.12 -2.44 4.82
N LEU A 568 12.87 -3.23 3.77
CA LEU A 568 13.58 -3.09 2.49
C LEU A 568 13.30 -1.73 1.82
N ALA A 569 12.04 -1.29 1.81
CA ALA A 569 11.68 0.00 1.22
C ALA A 569 12.41 1.17 1.93
N ARG A 570 12.54 1.09 3.26
CA ARG A 570 13.20 2.12 4.06
C ARG A 570 14.72 2.08 3.93
N LEU A 571 15.32 0.90 3.94
CA LEU A 571 16.77 0.73 3.73
C LEU A 571 17.19 1.13 2.31
N ALA A 572 16.33 0.95 1.32
CA ALA A 572 16.60 1.38 -0.05
C ALA A 572 16.70 2.92 -0.17
N ASN A 573 16.06 3.67 0.73
CA ASN A 573 16.07 5.13 0.75
C ASN A 573 17.23 5.65 1.63
N ARG A 574 18.39 5.88 0.99
CA ARG A 574 19.61 6.36 1.70
C ARG A 574 19.40 7.66 2.45
N GLN A 575 18.63 8.60 1.88
CA GLN A 575 18.37 9.90 2.51
C GLN A 575 17.56 9.71 3.80
N TYR A 576 16.51 8.90 3.75
CA TYR A 576 15.71 8.57 4.93
C TYR A 576 16.54 7.91 6.02
N VAL A 577 17.35 6.88 5.70
CA VAL A 577 18.19 6.19 6.69
C VAL A 577 19.20 7.14 7.32
N THR A 578 19.87 7.95 6.49
CA THR A 578 20.90 8.89 6.96
C THR A 578 20.32 9.93 7.91
N LEU A 579 19.18 10.52 7.56
CA LEU A 579 18.52 11.51 8.41
C LEU A 579 18.07 10.88 9.73
N ASN A 580 17.35 9.76 9.70
CA ASN A 580 16.83 9.14 10.93
C ASN A 580 17.92 8.63 11.87
N LEU A 581 19.07 8.17 11.35
CA LEU A 581 20.18 7.71 12.18
C LEU A 581 21.04 8.85 12.72
N LEU A 582 21.16 9.98 12.01
CA LEU A 582 21.99 11.12 12.43
C LEU A 582 21.23 12.15 13.28
N GLU A 583 19.91 12.26 13.13
CA GLU A 583 19.08 13.24 13.84
C GLU A 583 19.21 13.12 15.36
N ALA A 584 19.00 11.91 15.90
CA ALA A 584 19.07 11.65 17.34
C ALA A 584 20.45 11.95 17.97
N PRO A 585 21.59 11.43 17.46
CA PRO A 585 22.90 11.74 18.03
C PRO A 585 23.30 13.21 17.83
N PHE A 586 22.86 13.87 16.74
CA PHE A 586 23.10 15.29 16.54
C PHE A 586 22.38 16.15 17.59
N ILE A 587 21.09 15.89 17.83
CA ILE A 587 20.31 16.59 18.86
C ILE A 587 20.88 16.28 20.25
N ALA A 588 21.30 15.04 20.52
CA ALA A 588 21.95 14.66 21.77
C ALA A 588 23.25 15.43 22.02
N LEU A 589 24.10 15.58 21.00
CA LEU A 589 25.33 16.35 21.08
C LEU A 589 25.05 17.83 21.35
N LEU A 590 24.11 18.42 20.61
CA LEU A 590 23.70 19.81 20.78
C LEU A 590 23.19 20.07 22.20
N LEU A 591 22.21 19.27 22.64
CA LEU A 591 21.58 19.42 23.95
C LEU A 591 22.60 19.16 25.07
N GLY A 592 23.43 18.12 24.94
CA GLY A 592 24.49 17.80 25.89
C GLY A 592 25.49 18.95 26.06
N LEU A 593 25.94 19.55 24.96
CA LEU A 593 26.88 20.68 24.99
C LEU A 593 26.25 21.94 25.59
N LEU A 594 24.99 22.24 25.27
CA LEU A 594 24.28 23.40 25.82
C LEU A 594 24.01 23.25 27.33
N CYS A 595 23.73 22.03 27.79
CA CYS A 595 23.46 21.75 29.19
C CYS A 595 24.73 21.48 30.02
N ARG A 596 25.90 21.28 29.40
CA ARG A 596 27.17 21.05 30.13
C ARG A 596 27.71 22.37 30.70
N ARG A 597 27.35 22.69 31.94
CA ARG A 597 27.85 23.87 32.67
C ARG A 597 28.30 23.49 34.08
N SER A 598 29.44 24.00 34.52
CA SER A 598 30.01 23.85 35.88
C SER A 598 30.46 25.22 36.38
N SER A 599 30.48 25.42 37.70
CA SER A 599 30.95 26.65 38.34
C SER A 599 32.48 26.78 38.41
N GLY A 600 33.23 25.68 38.27
CA GLY A 600 34.70 25.63 38.40
C GLY A 600 35.46 25.43 37.09
N GLU A 601 36.80 25.35 37.17
CA GLU A 601 37.72 25.10 36.03
C GLU A 601 37.57 23.69 35.43
N SER A 602 37.12 22.72 36.25
CA SER A 602 36.79 21.37 35.82
C SER A 602 35.29 21.11 35.89
N TYR A 603 34.81 20.24 35.00
CA TYR A 603 33.40 19.84 34.99
C TYR A 603 33.13 18.90 36.15
N ILE A 604 32.19 19.27 37.02
CA ILE A 604 31.72 18.46 38.14
C ILE A 604 30.22 18.23 37.92
N PHE A 605 29.80 16.96 37.92
CA PHE A 605 28.40 16.61 37.69
C PHE A 605 27.49 17.23 38.76
N HIS A 606 27.90 17.24 40.03
CA HIS A 606 27.14 17.82 41.14
C HIS A 606 26.68 19.26 40.94
N ASP A 607 27.57 20.11 40.43
CA ASP A 607 27.35 21.56 40.31
C ASP A 607 26.55 21.96 39.06
N ASN A 608 26.27 21.01 38.16
CA ASN A 608 25.57 21.32 36.92
C ASN A 608 24.09 21.61 37.17
N MET A 609 23.70 22.88 37.00
CA MET A 609 22.32 23.34 37.24
C MET A 609 21.32 22.97 36.15
N ASN A 610 21.79 22.46 35.01
CA ASN A 610 20.97 22.22 33.83
C ASN A 610 20.55 20.75 33.66
N VAL A 611 20.89 19.85 34.58
CA VAL A 611 20.63 18.40 34.44
C VAL A 611 19.13 18.07 34.51
N ALA A 612 18.38 18.73 35.40
CA ALA A 612 16.92 18.55 35.45
C ALA A 612 16.24 18.97 34.13
N VAL A 613 16.61 20.14 33.60
CA VAL A 613 16.11 20.62 32.30
C VAL A 613 16.54 19.69 31.16
N PHE A 614 17.76 19.15 31.22
CA PHE A 614 18.24 18.17 30.25
C PHE A 614 17.37 16.89 30.22
N PHE A 615 17.01 16.33 31.39
CA PHE A 615 16.14 15.16 31.44
C PHE A 615 14.75 15.47 30.86
N PHE A 616 14.19 16.63 31.17
CA PHE A 616 12.92 17.06 30.61
C PHE A 616 13.00 17.17 29.07
N MET A 617 14.01 17.88 28.56
CA MET A 617 14.20 18.06 27.12
C MET A 617 14.49 16.73 26.40
N SER A 618 15.18 15.78 27.05
CA SER A 618 15.43 14.45 26.51
C SER A 618 14.12 13.68 26.28
N VAL A 619 13.17 13.78 27.22
CA VAL A 619 11.84 13.18 27.07
C VAL A 619 11.08 13.84 25.91
N VAL A 620 11.09 15.16 25.83
CA VAL A 620 10.44 15.90 24.72
C VAL A 620 11.04 15.53 23.37
N VAL A 621 12.36 15.42 23.27
CA VAL A 621 13.05 14.98 22.04
C VAL A 621 12.65 13.56 21.67
N SER A 622 12.58 12.63 22.63
CA SER A 622 12.11 11.27 22.34
C SER A 622 10.67 11.25 21.80
N LEU A 623 9.79 12.06 22.39
CA LEU A 623 8.41 12.20 21.91
C LEU A 623 8.36 12.78 20.50
N PHE A 624 9.15 13.81 20.22
CA PHE A 624 9.26 14.42 18.89
C PHE A 624 9.75 13.43 17.83
N LEU A 625 10.85 12.71 18.11
CA LEU A 625 11.39 11.68 17.20
C LEU A 625 10.33 10.62 16.90
N GLY A 626 9.63 10.12 17.92
CA GLY A 626 8.59 9.10 17.73
C GLY A 626 7.40 9.58 16.89
N LEU A 627 6.93 10.81 17.09
CA LEU A 627 5.85 11.42 16.30
C LEU A 627 6.28 11.70 14.86
N SER A 628 7.46 12.29 14.66
CA SER A 628 7.99 12.68 13.35
C SER A 628 8.06 11.50 12.39
N VAL A 629 8.57 10.36 12.86
CA VAL A 629 8.75 9.15 12.03
C VAL A 629 7.42 8.44 11.73
N SER A 630 6.46 8.46 12.65
CA SER A 630 5.26 7.62 12.56
C SER A 630 4.03 8.30 11.95
N ALA A 631 3.94 9.63 12.05
CA ALA A 631 2.68 10.32 11.84
C ALA A 631 2.21 10.34 10.36
N GLU A 632 3.09 10.14 9.39
CA GLU A 632 2.74 10.11 7.95
C GLU A 632 2.50 8.68 7.42
N GLU A 633 2.92 7.66 8.15
CA GLU A 633 3.10 6.31 7.61
C GLU A 633 1.82 5.66 7.04
N ILE A 634 0.69 5.73 7.73
CA ILE A 634 -0.57 5.14 7.27
C ILE A 634 -1.22 5.99 6.17
N VAL A 635 -1.07 7.33 6.24
CA VAL A 635 -1.55 8.24 5.18
C VAL A 635 -0.86 7.92 3.86
N ARG A 636 0.45 7.69 3.88
CA ARG A 636 1.25 7.33 2.70
C ARG A 636 0.82 5.98 2.10
N ASP A 637 0.62 4.97 2.94
CA ASP A 637 0.28 3.61 2.48
C ASP A 637 -1.20 3.46 2.07
N ARG A 638 -2.07 4.44 2.38
CA ARG A 638 -3.53 4.33 2.26
C ARG A 638 -4.03 3.86 0.89
N LYS A 639 -3.47 4.40 -0.19
CA LYS A 639 -3.91 4.00 -1.54
C LYS A 639 -3.54 2.54 -1.83
N ILE A 640 -2.31 2.13 -1.46
CA ILE A 640 -1.84 0.74 -1.61
C ILE A 640 -2.68 -0.20 -0.76
N LEU A 641 -2.97 0.15 0.49
CA LEU A 641 -3.84 -0.64 1.37
C LEU A 641 -5.25 -0.82 0.80
N ARG A 642 -5.81 0.20 0.15
CA ARG A 642 -7.13 0.10 -0.49
C ARG A 642 -7.13 -0.87 -1.66
N ARG A 643 -6.03 -0.94 -2.41
CA ARG A 643 -5.83 -1.93 -3.46
C ARG A 643 -5.63 -3.33 -2.88
N GLU A 644 -4.80 -3.46 -1.85
CA GLU A 644 -4.55 -4.75 -1.18
C GLU A 644 -5.77 -5.25 -0.39
N ALA A 645 -6.77 -4.41 -0.14
CA ALA A 645 -8.02 -4.81 0.52
C ALA A 645 -8.79 -5.89 -0.28
N PHE A 646 -8.66 -5.92 -1.61
CA PHE A 646 -9.25 -6.98 -2.46
C PHE A 646 -8.66 -8.37 -2.20
N LEU A 647 -7.49 -8.44 -1.53
CA LEU A 647 -6.86 -9.69 -1.12
C LEU A 647 -7.33 -10.14 0.28
N ASN A 648 -8.21 -9.38 0.94
CA ASN A 648 -8.71 -9.70 2.28
C ASN A 648 -7.56 -10.01 3.28
N LEU A 649 -6.50 -9.19 3.25
CA LEU A 649 -5.33 -9.33 4.13
C LEU A 649 -5.61 -8.86 5.56
N SER A 650 -4.85 -9.38 6.51
CA SER A 650 -5.02 -9.06 7.93
C SER A 650 -4.51 -7.66 8.27
N TRP A 651 -5.44 -6.78 8.67
CA TRP A 651 -5.12 -5.50 9.28
C TRP A 651 -4.18 -5.62 10.49
N ALA A 652 -4.40 -6.65 11.32
CA ALA A 652 -3.58 -6.90 12.51
C ALA A 652 -2.12 -7.17 12.15
N SER A 653 -1.88 -7.98 11.11
CA SER A 653 -0.52 -8.29 10.65
C SER A 653 0.19 -7.05 10.10
N TYR A 654 -0.52 -6.18 9.38
CA TYR A 654 0.02 -4.89 8.90
C TYR A 654 0.39 -3.96 10.06
N VAL A 655 -0.53 -3.71 11.00
CA VAL A 655 -0.30 -2.81 12.15
C VAL A 655 0.84 -3.32 13.03
N ASN A 656 0.91 -4.62 13.28
CA ASN A 656 1.99 -5.22 14.08
C ASN A 656 3.33 -5.08 13.38
N ALA A 657 3.41 -5.37 12.07
CA ALA A 657 4.65 -5.21 11.31
C ALA A 657 5.13 -3.75 11.33
N LYS A 658 4.19 -2.82 11.20
CA LYS A 658 4.48 -1.38 11.24
C LYS A 658 4.98 -0.94 12.63
N THR A 659 4.27 -1.34 13.67
CA THR A 659 4.60 -1.00 15.07
C THR A 659 5.95 -1.58 15.46
N ALA A 660 6.24 -2.83 15.08
CA ALA A 660 7.52 -3.48 15.36
C ALA A 660 8.69 -2.76 14.66
N TYR A 661 8.52 -2.36 13.40
CA TYR A 661 9.54 -1.59 12.68
C TYR A 661 9.81 -0.24 13.34
N LEU A 662 8.74 0.51 13.67
CA LEU A 662 8.87 1.82 14.31
C LEU A 662 9.49 1.73 15.70
N ALA A 663 9.04 0.78 16.53
CA ALA A 663 9.64 0.53 17.84
C ALA A 663 11.13 0.16 17.72
N GLY A 664 11.51 -0.67 16.73
CA GLY A 664 12.91 -1.00 16.45
C GLY A 664 13.75 0.22 16.09
N LEU A 665 13.25 1.09 15.21
CA LEU A 665 13.94 2.32 14.84
C LEU A 665 14.07 3.28 16.04
N THR A 666 13.00 3.46 16.81
CA THR A 666 13.01 4.30 18.01
C THR A 666 13.95 3.75 19.09
N ALA A 667 14.07 2.43 19.24
CA ALA A 667 15.03 1.81 20.16
C ALA A 667 16.46 2.19 19.79
N VAL A 668 16.81 2.14 18.50
CA VAL A 668 18.14 2.54 17.99
C VAL A 668 18.37 4.04 18.17
N GLN A 669 17.39 4.89 17.81
CA GLN A 669 17.50 6.35 17.94
C GLN A 669 17.66 6.80 19.40
N THR A 670 16.83 6.29 20.30
CA THR A 670 16.89 6.64 21.73
C THR A 670 18.14 6.09 22.41
N LEU A 671 18.65 4.93 21.98
CA LEU A 671 19.93 4.39 22.46
C LEU A 671 21.09 5.28 22.02
N ALA A 672 21.16 5.63 20.73
CA ALA A 672 22.18 6.54 20.21
C ALA A 672 22.13 7.91 20.91
N PHE A 673 20.93 8.46 21.10
CA PHE A 673 20.72 9.68 21.87
C PHE A 673 21.27 9.57 23.29
N THR A 674 20.91 8.50 24.01
CA THR A 674 21.32 8.29 25.41
C THR A 674 22.83 8.15 25.54
N LEU A 675 23.47 7.36 24.66
CA LEU A 675 24.91 7.14 24.66
C LEU A 675 25.69 8.44 24.42
N VAL A 676 25.28 9.24 23.43
CA VAL A 676 25.94 10.51 23.11
C VAL A 676 25.71 11.53 24.23
N ALA A 677 24.47 11.70 24.68
CA ALA A 677 24.14 12.71 25.68
C ALA A 677 24.79 12.42 27.04
N GLN A 678 24.78 11.16 27.50
CA GLN A 678 25.44 10.78 28.74
C GLN A 678 26.97 10.79 28.63
N ALA A 679 27.56 10.52 27.46
CA ALA A 679 28.99 10.70 27.25
C ALA A 679 29.39 12.19 27.41
N VAL A 680 28.54 13.12 26.95
CA VAL A 680 28.79 14.57 27.09
C VAL A 680 28.52 15.06 28.51
N LEU A 681 27.48 14.60 29.20
CA LEU A 681 27.14 15.10 30.54
C LEU A 681 27.76 14.28 31.69
N GLN A 682 28.37 13.14 31.40
CA GLN A 682 28.95 12.21 32.37
C GLN A 682 27.94 11.82 33.47
N VAL A 683 26.70 11.52 33.07
CA VAL A 683 25.67 11.03 34.01
C VAL A 683 26.04 9.61 34.43
N PRO A 684 26.24 9.33 35.72
CA PRO A 684 26.71 8.03 36.20
C PRO A 684 25.59 6.98 36.25
N ASP A 685 25.93 5.73 35.92
CA ASP A 685 25.16 4.50 36.18
C ASP A 685 23.65 4.49 35.84
N MET A 686 23.21 5.36 34.92
CA MET A 686 21.79 5.49 34.53
C MET A 686 21.52 5.26 33.03
N THR A 687 22.46 4.70 32.29
CA THR A 687 22.34 4.51 30.83
C THR A 687 21.11 3.67 30.46
N LEU A 688 20.96 2.48 31.08
CA LEU A 688 19.87 1.55 30.79
C LEU A 688 18.51 2.10 31.24
N ALA A 689 18.43 2.69 32.44
CA ALA A 689 17.19 3.27 32.96
C ALA A 689 16.73 4.46 32.11
N THR A 690 17.65 5.35 31.76
CA THR A 690 17.37 6.49 30.88
C THR A 690 16.91 6.02 29.51
N TRP A 691 17.61 5.06 28.91
CA TRP A 691 17.22 4.49 27.63
C TRP A 691 15.83 3.84 27.70
N ALA A 692 15.53 3.04 28.72
CA ALA A 692 14.23 2.38 28.86
C ALA A 692 13.07 3.38 29.00
N VAL A 693 13.27 4.46 29.76
CA VAL A 693 12.28 5.55 29.88
C VAL A 693 12.10 6.26 28.55
N LEU A 694 13.19 6.68 27.90
CA LEU A 694 13.12 7.38 26.61
C LEU A 694 12.53 6.51 25.51
N PHE A 695 12.90 5.23 25.44
CA PHE A 695 12.33 4.25 24.52
C PHE A 695 10.81 4.07 24.75
N SER A 696 10.37 3.97 26.01
CA SER A 696 8.95 3.83 26.34
C SER A 696 8.14 5.08 25.94
N CYS A 697 8.67 6.27 26.22
CA CYS A 697 8.08 7.54 25.76
C CYS A 697 8.01 7.60 24.22
N GLY A 698 9.12 7.29 23.55
CA GLY A 698 9.21 7.33 22.09
C GLY A 698 8.23 6.37 21.42
N THR A 699 8.12 5.13 21.94
CA THR A 699 7.17 4.13 21.43
C THR A 699 5.72 4.55 21.64
N CYS A 700 5.39 5.11 22.81
CA CYS A 700 4.07 5.69 23.06
C CYS A 700 3.76 6.81 22.05
N SER A 701 4.76 7.65 21.75
CA SER A 701 4.66 8.72 20.75
C SER A 701 4.48 8.18 19.32
N CYS A 702 5.14 7.07 18.97
CA CYS A 702 4.96 6.41 17.68
C CYS A 702 3.53 5.93 17.48
N LEU A 703 2.92 5.31 18.50
CA LEU A 703 1.52 4.89 18.40
C LEU A 703 0.55 6.07 18.36
N LEU A 704 0.85 7.15 19.09
CA LEU A 704 0.10 8.39 18.98
C LEU A 704 0.16 8.93 17.54
N GLY A 705 1.35 8.94 16.93
CA GLY A 705 1.54 9.33 15.53
C GLY A 705 0.81 8.42 14.54
N LEU A 706 0.83 7.09 14.72
CA LEU A 706 0.03 6.18 13.88
C LEU A 706 -1.47 6.43 14.01
N ASN A 707 -1.98 6.72 15.21
CA ASN A 707 -3.39 7.08 15.40
C ASN A 707 -3.73 8.37 14.65
N VAL A 708 -2.88 9.39 14.73
CA VAL A 708 -3.00 10.64 13.94
C VAL A 708 -2.99 10.33 12.44
N SER A 709 -2.05 9.50 11.98
CA SER A 709 -1.92 9.09 10.59
C SER A 709 -3.19 8.41 10.08
N SER A 710 -3.79 7.52 10.87
CA SER A 710 -5.04 6.85 10.53
C SER A 710 -6.22 7.83 10.43
N ALA A 711 -6.25 8.87 11.26
CA ALA A 711 -7.34 9.85 11.33
C ALA A 711 -7.28 10.89 10.20
N MET A 712 -6.07 11.30 9.80
CA MET A 712 -5.87 12.41 8.86
C MET A 712 -6.00 11.98 7.40
N ARG A 713 -6.36 12.93 6.52
CA ARG A 713 -6.50 12.69 5.06
C ARG A 713 -5.32 13.16 4.21
N SER A 714 -4.42 13.94 4.80
CA SER A 714 -3.28 14.56 4.11
C SER A 714 -2.08 14.64 5.06
N ALA A 715 -0.88 14.46 4.51
CA ALA A 715 0.38 14.65 5.24
C ALA A 715 0.55 16.08 5.77
N VAL A 716 0.03 17.09 5.07
CA VAL A 716 0.10 18.50 5.52
C VAL A 716 -0.64 18.70 6.85
N ALA A 717 -1.82 18.08 6.99
CA ALA A 717 -2.59 18.15 8.23
C ALA A 717 -1.86 17.48 9.40
N VAL A 718 -1.14 16.39 9.12
CA VAL A 718 -0.31 15.69 10.11
C VAL A 718 0.79 16.61 10.64
N TYR A 719 1.54 17.31 9.76
CA TYR A 719 2.63 18.17 10.18
C TYR A 719 2.17 19.37 11.02
N ILE A 720 0.99 19.92 10.74
CA ILE A 720 0.38 20.99 11.57
C ILE A 720 0.03 20.47 12.97
N LEU A 721 -0.35 19.20 13.08
CA LEU A 721 -0.78 18.60 14.35
C LEU A 721 0.40 18.26 15.27
N ILE A 722 1.60 17.97 14.75
CA ILE A 722 2.76 17.59 15.56
C ILE A 722 3.09 18.66 16.63
N PRO A 723 3.28 19.95 16.31
CA PRO A 723 3.49 20.98 17.32
C PRO A 723 2.30 21.13 18.29
N LEU A 724 1.06 21.01 17.79
CA LEU A 724 -0.14 21.11 18.63
C LEU A 724 -0.21 19.98 19.66
N LEU A 725 0.33 18.80 19.35
CA LEU A 725 0.44 17.68 20.28
C LEU A 725 1.62 17.83 21.24
N LEU A 726 2.73 18.45 20.81
CA LEU A 726 3.92 18.63 21.64
C LEU A 726 3.81 19.78 22.64
N ILE A 727 3.16 20.90 22.31
CA ILE A 727 3.03 22.05 23.22
C ILE A 727 2.37 21.66 24.56
N PRO A 728 1.23 20.94 24.60
CA PRO A 728 0.64 20.47 25.85
C PRO A 728 1.56 19.53 26.63
N GLN A 729 2.30 18.66 25.93
CA GLN A 729 3.28 17.75 26.55
C GLN A 729 4.42 18.54 27.22
N MET A 730 4.82 19.67 26.63
CA MET A 730 5.84 20.54 27.21
C MET A 730 5.31 21.32 28.43
N LEU A 731 4.09 21.85 28.35
CA LEU A 731 3.49 22.63 29.44
C LEU A 731 3.12 21.77 30.65
N LEU A 732 2.55 20.59 30.41
CA LEU A 732 2.01 19.69 31.43
C LEU A 732 2.97 18.57 31.83
N GLY A 733 4.27 18.73 31.56
CA GLY A 733 5.28 17.73 31.90
C GLY A 733 5.91 17.88 33.28
N GLY A 734 5.69 19.01 33.97
CA GLY A 734 6.16 19.26 35.35
C GLY A 734 7.46 20.04 35.49
N SER A 735 8.18 20.32 34.40
CA SER A 735 9.39 21.16 34.43
C SER A 735 9.14 22.64 34.11
N VAL A 736 8.20 22.95 33.21
CA VAL A 736 7.90 24.34 32.79
C VAL A 736 6.89 24.98 33.74
N ILE A 737 5.83 24.24 34.05
CA ILE A 737 4.85 24.57 35.08
C ILE A 737 4.98 23.49 36.16
N SER A 738 5.17 23.91 37.41
CA SER A 738 5.26 22.99 38.54
C SER A 738 3.91 22.28 38.74
N MET A 739 3.93 21.00 39.08
CA MET A 739 2.66 20.25 39.20
C MET A 739 1.80 20.73 40.37
N ASP A 740 2.42 21.30 41.40
CA ASP A 740 1.72 21.80 42.59
C ASP A 740 0.93 23.09 42.32
N GLU A 741 1.29 23.85 41.27
CA GLU A 741 0.52 24.99 40.77
C GLU A 741 -0.72 24.55 39.98
N LEU A 742 -0.67 23.38 39.34
CA LEU A 742 -1.78 22.82 38.56
C LEU A 742 -2.83 22.12 39.43
N VAL A 743 -2.49 21.77 40.67
CA VAL A 743 -3.41 21.16 41.62
C VAL A 743 -4.29 22.24 42.25
N SER A 744 -5.62 22.06 42.22
CA SER A 744 -6.56 22.98 42.88
C SER A 744 -6.33 23.02 44.38
N ARG A 745 -6.33 24.22 44.97
CA ARG A 745 -6.03 24.46 46.39
C ARG A 745 -6.93 23.70 47.39
N ASP A 746 -8.12 23.25 46.99
CA ASP A 746 -9.10 22.58 47.85
C ASP A 746 -9.24 21.07 47.58
N SER A 747 -8.33 20.45 46.82
CA SER A 747 -8.43 19.04 46.38
C SER A 747 -8.23 17.99 47.48
N GLY A 748 -7.88 18.39 48.72
CA GLY A 748 -7.64 17.51 49.87
C GLY A 748 -6.33 16.71 49.80
N ASP A 749 -5.98 16.18 48.62
CA ASP A 749 -4.76 15.41 48.34
C ASP A 749 -4.03 16.02 47.12
N LEU A 750 -2.68 15.93 47.08
CA LEU A 750 -1.83 16.34 45.94
C LEU A 750 -1.93 15.41 44.72
N HIS A 751 -3.14 14.98 44.34
CA HIS A 751 -3.30 14.16 43.15
C HIS A 751 -2.99 14.97 41.90
N VAL A 752 -2.07 14.47 41.08
CA VAL A 752 -1.79 15.06 39.78
C VAL A 752 -3.07 15.06 38.94
N PRO A 753 -3.47 16.22 38.35
CA PRO A 753 -4.70 16.31 37.59
C PRO A 753 -4.79 15.28 36.48
N TRP A 754 -6.00 14.78 36.21
CA TRP A 754 -6.23 13.71 35.24
C TRP A 754 -5.67 14.04 33.84
N TYR A 755 -5.75 15.31 33.41
CA TYR A 755 -5.27 15.74 32.10
C TYR A 755 -3.73 15.70 32.00
N ALA A 756 -3.01 15.89 33.10
CA ALA A 756 -1.56 15.74 33.14
C ALA A 756 -1.16 14.25 33.18
N ASN A 757 -2.00 13.37 33.73
CA ASN A 757 -1.76 11.91 33.72
C ASN A 757 -1.86 11.30 32.32
N VAL A 758 -2.54 11.95 31.39
CA VAL A 758 -2.60 11.52 29.98
C VAL A 758 -1.28 11.82 29.24
N MET A 759 -0.44 12.72 29.74
CA MET A 759 0.77 13.19 29.07
C MET A 759 1.95 12.24 29.35
N PRO A 760 2.51 11.54 28.34
CA PRO A 760 3.69 10.70 28.54
C PRO A 760 4.91 11.47 29.04
N SER A 761 5.03 12.77 28.71
CA SER A 761 6.14 13.62 29.15
C SER A 761 6.27 13.69 30.68
N ARG A 762 5.13 13.77 31.39
CA ARG A 762 5.07 13.79 32.86
C ARG A 762 5.69 12.54 33.46
N TRP A 763 5.26 11.37 32.98
CA TRP A 763 5.73 10.08 33.49
C TRP A 763 7.21 9.84 33.19
N GLY A 764 7.65 10.20 31.99
CA GLY A 764 9.06 10.11 31.59
C GLY A 764 9.97 11.03 32.41
N TYR A 765 9.57 12.29 32.59
CA TYR A 765 10.37 13.25 33.34
C TYR A 765 10.49 12.89 34.83
N GLU A 766 9.37 12.54 35.46
CA GLU A 766 9.34 12.09 36.86
C GLU A 766 10.22 10.85 37.07
N ALA A 767 10.20 9.90 36.14
CA ALA A 767 11.03 8.70 36.23
C ALA A 767 12.53 9.02 36.21
N LEU A 768 12.97 9.95 35.36
CA LEU A 768 14.38 10.34 35.28
C LEU A 768 14.85 11.12 36.53
N ILE A 769 14.03 12.05 37.02
CA ILE A 769 14.37 12.85 38.22
C ILE A 769 14.41 11.96 39.47
N VAL A 770 13.35 11.18 39.72
CA VAL A 770 13.28 10.30 40.89
C VAL A 770 14.31 9.19 40.78
N GLY A 771 14.49 8.60 39.60
CA GLY A 771 15.51 7.58 39.36
C GLY A 771 16.92 8.09 39.67
N GLN A 772 17.29 9.28 39.17
CA GLN A 772 18.62 9.82 39.44
C GLN A 772 18.81 10.24 40.89
N TYR A 773 17.74 10.65 41.59
CA TYR A 773 17.82 11.01 43.00
C TYR A 773 17.90 9.76 43.90
N ALA A 774 17.06 8.76 43.69
CA ALA A 774 16.84 7.64 44.61
C ALA A 774 17.70 6.41 44.30
N GLU A 775 17.97 6.11 43.03
CA GLU A 775 18.63 4.86 42.60
C GLU A 775 20.14 5.02 42.35
N ASN A 776 20.71 6.19 42.62
CA ASN A 776 22.15 6.43 42.45
C ASN A 776 22.98 5.68 43.50
N ARG A 777 24.27 5.46 43.18
CA ARG A 777 25.21 4.73 44.04
C ARG A 777 25.46 5.38 45.41
N TRP A 778 25.29 6.71 45.50
CA TRP A 778 25.38 7.43 46.77
C TRP A 778 24.21 7.05 47.69
N MET A 779 22.97 7.06 47.18
CA MET A 779 21.76 6.75 47.94
C MET A 779 21.53 5.26 48.20
N GLN A 780 22.27 4.38 47.51
CA GLN A 780 22.18 2.94 47.69
C GLN A 780 22.39 2.54 49.16
N GLY A 781 21.38 1.90 49.76
CA GLY A 781 21.42 1.43 51.14
C GLY A 781 21.15 2.49 52.21
N GLN A 782 20.96 3.77 51.84
CA GLN A 782 20.59 4.84 52.78
C GLN A 782 19.31 5.60 52.40
N PHE A 783 18.78 5.46 51.19
CA PHE A 783 17.60 6.22 50.73
C PHE A 783 16.38 6.11 51.65
N GLU A 784 16.04 4.91 52.13
CA GLU A 784 14.88 4.71 53.01
C GLU A 784 15.06 5.41 54.36
N ASP A 785 16.27 5.34 54.93
CA ASP A 785 16.61 6.02 56.17
C ASP A 785 16.69 7.54 55.98
N ASP A 786 17.24 8.00 54.86
CA ASP A 786 17.34 9.42 54.46
C ASP A 786 15.95 10.05 54.30
N CYS A 787 15.00 9.30 53.74
CA CYS A 787 13.61 9.69 53.67
C CYS A 787 12.91 9.66 55.03
N ALA A 788 13.18 8.68 55.89
CA ALA A 788 12.62 8.65 57.24
C ALA A 788 13.10 9.85 58.08
N VAL A 789 14.37 10.26 57.94
CA VAL A 789 14.90 11.47 58.60
C VAL A 789 14.22 12.73 58.08
N ARG A 790 14.12 12.90 56.75
CA ARG A 790 13.46 14.08 56.15
C ARG A 790 11.98 14.17 56.50
N GLN A 791 11.28 13.03 56.50
CA GLN A 791 9.87 13.00 56.88
C GLN A 791 9.70 13.43 58.35
N ALA A 792 10.55 12.93 59.24
CA ALA A 792 10.55 13.34 60.64
C ALA A 792 10.90 14.83 60.82
N ASP A 793 11.87 15.36 60.06
CA ASP A 793 12.19 16.79 60.06
C ASP A 793 10.97 17.61 59.63
N TRP A 794 10.28 17.20 58.56
CA TRP A 794 9.08 17.89 58.09
C TRP A 794 7.95 17.88 59.13
N GLU A 795 7.71 16.73 59.77
CA GLU A 795 6.70 16.60 60.81
C GLU A 795 7.00 17.50 62.02
N LEU A 796 8.26 17.58 62.45
CA LEU A 796 8.67 18.35 63.61
C LEU A 796 8.69 19.86 63.35
N ASP A 797 9.22 20.27 62.19
CA ASP A 797 9.49 21.66 61.87
C ASP A 797 8.29 22.36 61.23
N TYR A 798 7.46 21.61 60.48
CA TYR A 798 6.28 22.17 59.81
C TYR A 798 4.97 21.67 60.44
N ARG A 799 4.64 20.36 60.37
CA ARG A 799 3.31 19.86 60.81
C ARG A 799 3.01 20.19 62.27
N VAL A 800 3.91 19.85 63.19
CA VAL A 800 3.75 20.09 64.63
C VAL A 800 3.74 21.58 64.97
N GLN A 801 4.53 22.41 64.28
CA GLN A 801 4.52 23.86 64.53
C GLN A 801 3.25 24.51 63.98
N GLU A 802 2.80 24.10 62.79
CA GLU A 802 1.57 24.61 62.19
C GLU A 802 0.36 24.27 63.05
N LEU A 803 0.24 23.05 63.58
CA LEU A 803 -0.83 22.68 64.51
C LEU A 803 -0.84 23.54 65.79
N LYS A 804 0.34 23.92 66.30
CA LYS A 804 0.42 24.89 67.42
C LYS A 804 -0.03 26.28 66.99
N THR A 805 0.41 26.76 65.83
CA THR A 805 0.01 28.07 65.29
C THR A 805 -1.51 28.14 65.07
N LEU A 806 -2.12 27.07 64.55
CA LEU A 806 -3.56 26.95 64.36
C LEU A 806 -4.32 26.94 65.69
N ALA A 807 -3.81 26.25 66.70
CA ALA A 807 -4.37 26.28 68.04
C ALA A 807 -4.24 27.66 68.71
N ASP A 808 -3.12 28.37 68.47
CA ASP A 808 -2.84 29.69 69.04
C ASP A 808 -3.68 30.79 68.38
N PHE A 809 -4.00 30.64 67.09
CA PHE A 809 -4.90 31.53 66.37
C PHE A 809 -6.25 31.68 67.08
N LEU A 810 -6.77 30.61 67.69
CA LEU A 810 -8.06 30.60 68.39
C LEU A 810 -8.09 31.48 69.65
N PHE A 811 -6.93 31.88 70.18
CA PHE A 811 -6.81 32.71 71.38
C PHE A 811 -6.19 34.09 71.11
N LEU A 812 -6.27 34.58 69.86
CA LEU A 812 -5.80 35.91 69.49
C LEU A 812 -6.53 37.00 70.31
N PRO A 813 -5.79 37.96 70.92
CA PRO A 813 -6.41 39.02 71.72
C PRO A 813 -7.25 40.00 70.87
N ASP A 814 -6.86 40.23 69.61
CA ASP A 814 -7.57 41.10 68.65
C ASP A 814 -7.89 40.29 67.37
N PRO A 815 -9.08 39.66 67.29
CA PRO A 815 -9.44 38.81 66.15
C PRO A 815 -9.80 39.64 64.89
N PRO A 816 -9.39 39.20 63.69
CA PRO A 816 -9.76 39.85 62.43
C PRO A 816 -11.26 39.70 62.10
N ASP A 817 -11.79 40.53 61.20
CA ASP A 817 -13.20 40.53 60.78
C ASP A 817 -13.68 39.18 60.22
N ASP A 818 -12.77 38.36 59.68
CA ASP A 818 -13.03 37.02 59.15
C ASP A 818 -12.59 35.88 60.09
N PHE A 819 -12.46 36.17 61.39
CA PHE A 819 -12.02 35.20 62.40
C PHE A 819 -12.90 33.96 62.49
N ALA A 820 -14.22 34.13 62.65
CA ALA A 820 -15.15 33.01 62.86
C ALA A 820 -15.09 31.92 61.75
N PRO A 821 -15.17 32.25 60.44
CA PRO A 821 -15.08 31.23 59.40
C PRO A 821 -13.69 30.59 59.29
N ARG A 822 -12.61 31.32 59.63
CA ARG A 822 -11.25 30.76 59.67
C ARG A 822 -11.05 29.84 60.87
N ALA A 823 -11.54 30.23 62.03
CA ALA A 823 -11.45 29.46 63.27
C ALA A 823 -12.20 28.13 63.15
N GLU A 824 -13.41 28.11 62.55
CA GLU A 824 -14.14 26.86 62.26
C GLU A 824 -13.35 25.94 61.31
N ARG A 825 -12.75 26.52 60.25
CA ARG A 825 -11.91 25.76 59.31
C ARG A 825 -10.69 25.17 60.03
N TYR A 826 -10.01 25.95 60.85
CA TYR A 826 -8.82 25.50 61.58
C TYR A 826 -9.14 24.46 62.64
N LEU A 827 -10.25 24.59 63.38
CA LEU A 827 -10.73 23.56 64.29
C LEU A 827 -11.00 22.24 63.57
N THR A 828 -11.60 22.29 62.38
CA THR A 828 -11.84 21.09 61.57
C THR A 828 -10.52 20.42 61.14
N VAL A 829 -9.53 21.21 60.73
CA VAL A 829 -8.18 20.70 60.40
C VAL A 829 -7.51 20.10 61.63
N LEU A 830 -7.60 20.76 62.79
CA LEU A 830 -7.02 20.28 64.04
C LEU A 830 -7.59 18.91 64.44
N VAL A 831 -8.91 18.71 64.37
CA VAL A 831 -9.54 17.39 64.64
C VAL A 831 -8.93 16.32 63.74
N HIS A 832 -8.95 16.57 62.43
CA HIS A 832 -8.54 15.58 61.44
C HIS A 832 -7.06 15.22 61.57
N GLU A 833 -6.20 16.22 61.84
CA GLU A 833 -4.75 16.01 62.03
C GLU A 833 -4.42 15.35 63.36
N VAL A 834 -5.13 15.68 64.44
CA VAL A 834 -4.96 15.01 65.74
C VAL A 834 -5.35 13.53 65.61
N MET A 835 -6.51 13.23 65.04
CA MET A 835 -6.94 11.85 64.81
C MET A 835 -5.96 11.08 63.92
N ALA A 836 -5.38 11.72 62.91
CA ALA A 836 -4.35 11.11 62.07
C ALA A 836 -3.09 10.80 62.88
N LEU A 837 -2.61 11.73 63.71
CA LEU A 837 -1.44 11.52 64.57
C LEU A 837 -1.68 10.45 65.64
N GLU A 838 -2.88 10.36 66.21
CA GLU A 838 -3.25 9.27 67.15
C GLU A 838 -3.18 7.91 66.46
N ALA A 839 -3.70 7.81 65.23
CA ALA A 839 -3.64 6.58 64.45
C ALA A 839 -2.21 6.19 64.01
N GLU A 840 -1.37 7.17 63.68
CA GLU A 840 0.01 6.97 63.24
C GLU A 840 0.96 6.62 64.39
N THR A 841 0.83 7.30 65.54
CA THR A 841 1.75 7.16 66.68
C THR A 841 1.28 6.17 67.75
N GLY A 842 -0.03 5.89 67.80
CA GLY A 842 -0.66 5.11 68.87
C GLY A 842 -0.74 5.83 70.23
N LEU A 843 -0.42 7.13 70.27
CA LEU A 843 -0.58 7.98 71.46
C LEU A 843 -2.00 8.53 71.52
N ASP A 844 -2.58 8.56 72.72
CA ASP A 844 -3.91 9.14 72.97
C ASP A 844 -3.78 10.64 73.27
N SER A 845 -4.50 11.49 72.54
CA SER A 845 -4.51 12.93 72.80
C SER A 845 -5.32 13.31 74.04
N GLY A 846 -6.26 12.45 74.46
CA GLY A 846 -7.20 12.72 75.54
C GLY A 846 -8.26 13.78 75.20
N LEU A 847 -8.39 14.15 73.92
CA LEU A 847 -9.36 15.13 73.41
C LEU A 847 -10.51 14.43 72.67
N GLU A 848 -11.75 14.63 73.13
CA GLU A 848 -12.94 14.14 72.43
C GLU A 848 -13.29 15.03 71.20
N MET A 849 -13.99 14.48 70.21
CA MET A 849 -14.27 15.21 68.95
C MET A 849 -15.15 16.45 69.13
N ASP A 850 -16.01 16.47 70.15
CA ASP A 850 -16.92 17.57 70.48
C ASP A 850 -16.21 18.81 71.06
N VAL A 851 -14.99 18.61 71.62
CA VAL A 851 -14.12 19.68 72.13
C VAL A 851 -13.70 20.63 71.01
N PHE A 852 -13.59 20.17 69.78
CA PHE A 852 -13.14 20.99 68.65
C PHE A 852 -14.28 21.80 68.00
N SER A 853 -14.93 22.62 68.81
CA SER A 853 -15.93 23.60 68.38
C SER A 853 -15.60 24.99 68.93
N LEU A 854 -16.10 26.06 68.30
CA LEU A 854 -15.85 27.44 68.74
C LEU A 854 -16.24 27.68 70.21
N ALA A 855 -17.22 26.94 70.73
CA ALA A 855 -17.65 27.02 72.12
C ALA A 855 -16.94 26.02 73.05
N GLY A 856 -16.39 24.94 72.51
CA GLY A 856 -15.79 23.83 73.28
C GLY A 856 -14.26 23.90 73.41
N PHE A 857 -13.56 24.54 72.46
CA PHE A 857 -12.09 24.53 72.45
C PHE A 857 -11.52 25.62 73.37
N ASP A 858 -11.33 25.27 74.64
CA ASP A 858 -10.86 26.18 75.68
C ASP A 858 -9.32 26.13 75.91
N GLN A 859 -8.84 26.95 76.85
CA GLN A 859 -7.41 27.05 77.16
C GLN A 859 -6.83 25.75 77.72
N GLU A 860 -7.65 24.91 78.37
CA GLU A 860 -7.21 23.62 78.90
C GLU A 860 -7.11 22.57 77.78
N ALA A 861 -8.07 22.54 76.84
CA ALA A 861 -7.99 21.73 75.62
C ALA A 861 -6.75 22.08 74.79
N SER A 862 -6.44 23.37 74.61
CA SER A 862 -5.21 23.82 73.95
C SER A 862 -3.93 23.36 74.68
N LYS A 863 -3.93 23.38 76.01
CA LYS A 863 -2.80 22.89 76.82
C LYS A 863 -2.63 21.36 76.72
N GLN A 864 -3.73 20.61 76.68
CA GLN A 864 -3.73 19.16 76.45
C GLN A 864 -3.18 18.84 75.05
N LEU A 865 -3.66 19.54 74.01
CA LEU A 865 -3.15 19.42 72.64
C LEU A 865 -1.64 19.69 72.58
N ARG A 866 -1.15 20.76 73.22
CA ARG A 866 0.28 21.08 73.26
C ARG A 866 1.11 20.01 73.96
N LYS A 867 0.57 19.39 75.02
CA LYS A 867 1.22 18.26 75.71
C LYS A 867 1.29 17.05 74.78
N PHE A 868 0.17 16.68 74.14
CA PHE A 868 0.11 15.61 73.15
C PHE A 868 1.12 15.83 72.01
N LEU A 869 1.13 17.01 71.38
CA LEU A 869 2.09 17.35 70.32
C LEU A 869 3.56 17.31 70.79
N LYS A 870 3.83 17.59 72.07
CA LYS A 870 5.18 17.47 72.65
C LYS A 870 5.59 16.00 72.81
N ASP A 871 4.67 15.13 73.20
CA ASP A 871 4.91 13.69 73.34
C ASP A 871 5.08 13.03 71.96
N VAL A 872 4.23 13.38 70.99
CA VAL A 872 4.39 13.01 69.56
C VAL A 872 5.75 13.45 69.03
N ALA A 873 6.14 14.72 69.22
CA ALA A 873 7.43 15.23 68.78
C ALA A 873 8.62 14.50 69.44
N LYS A 874 8.46 13.99 70.67
CA LYS A 874 9.49 13.19 71.34
C LYS A 874 9.64 11.81 70.70
N GLN A 875 8.54 11.16 70.33
CA GLN A 875 8.55 9.88 69.62
C GLN A 875 9.21 10.04 68.24
N ILE A 876 8.76 11.01 67.45
CA ILE A 876 9.31 11.29 66.11
C ILE A 876 10.83 11.57 66.18
N ARG A 877 11.30 12.37 67.15
CA ARG A 877 12.75 12.61 67.36
C ARG A 877 13.52 11.33 67.68
N THR A 878 12.90 10.39 68.40
CA THR A 878 13.54 9.11 68.75
C THR A 878 13.69 8.24 67.51
N GLU A 879 12.67 8.17 66.67
CA GLU A 879 12.70 7.43 65.40
C GLU A 879 13.69 8.06 64.41
N ARG A 880 13.67 9.39 64.29
CA ARG A 880 14.65 10.17 63.53
C ARG A 880 16.09 9.85 63.93
N SER A 881 16.39 9.81 65.23
CA SER A 881 17.74 9.48 65.72
C SER A 881 18.17 8.09 65.27
N LYS A 882 17.29 7.09 65.35
CA LYS A 882 17.61 5.71 64.91
C LYS A 882 17.95 5.63 63.42
N SER A 883 17.20 6.33 62.57
CA SER A 883 17.47 6.36 61.13
C SER A 883 18.74 7.15 60.82
N TYR A 884 18.97 8.27 61.51
CA TYR A 884 20.21 9.05 61.38
C TYR A 884 21.45 8.26 61.81
N ASP A 885 21.37 7.51 62.90
CA ASP A 885 22.46 6.66 63.39
C ASP A 885 22.82 5.58 62.36
N ARG A 886 21.82 5.02 61.65
CA ARG A 886 22.05 4.07 60.55
C ARG A 886 22.77 4.73 59.37
N ILE A 887 22.34 5.91 58.93
CA ILE A 887 23.02 6.69 57.88
C ILE A 887 24.46 6.98 58.29
N SER A 888 24.67 7.52 59.49
CA SER A 888 26.00 7.87 60.01
C SER A 888 26.91 6.64 60.10
N SER A 889 26.38 5.47 60.49
CA SER A 889 27.14 4.22 60.51
C SER A 889 27.58 3.77 59.12
N LEU A 890 26.72 3.93 58.10
CA LEU A 890 27.04 3.62 56.71
C LEU A 890 28.07 4.60 56.14
N GLU A 891 27.92 5.89 56.42
CA GLU A 891 28.90 6.92 56.02
C GLU A 891 30.26 6.67 56.67
N THR A 892 30.29 6.26 57.95
CA THR A 892 31.53 5.89 58.66
C THR A 892 32.20 4.68 58.00
N GLN A 893 31.43 3.64 57.67
CA GLN A 893 31.96 2.48 56.92
C GLN A 893 32.57 2.89 55.58
N ARG A 894 31.87 3.74 54.81
CA ARG A 894 32.39 4.25 53.53
C ARG A 894 33.62 5.15 53.70
N LEU A 895 33.67 5.92 54.78
CA LEU A 895 34.83 6.76 55.12
C LEU A 895 36.07 5.90 55.45
N ASP A 896 35.89 4.79 56.18
CA ASP A 896 36.95 3.84 56.48
C ASP A 896 37.46 3.11 55.21
N GLU A 897 36.58 2.82 54.25
CA GLU A 897 36.91 2.15 52.98
C GLU A 897 37.56 3.07 51.93
N LEU A 898 37.05 4.30 51.77
CA LEU A 898 37.40 5.20 50.66
C LEU A 898 38.27 6.40 51.09
N GLY A 899 38.35 6.70 52.38
CA GLY A 899 38.92 7.94 52.91
C GLY A 899 38.04 9.18 52.64
N GLU A 900 38.38 10.31 53.27
CA GLU A 900 37.61 11.56 53.21
C GLU A 900 37.46 12.09 51.77
N ASN A 901 38.57 12.15 51.03
CA ASN A 901 38.55 12.60 49.63
C ASN A 901 37.76 11.65 48.71
N GLY A 902 37.81 10.34 48.97
CA GLY A 902 37.08 9.35 48.18
C GLY A 902 35.57 9.41 48.42
N LEU A 903 35.16 9.67 49.67
CA LEU A 903 33.75 9.86 50.02
C LEU A 903 33.17 11.14 49.40
N GLU A 904 33.91 12.26 49.47
CA GLU A 904 33.49 13.50 48.80
C GLU A 904 33.38 13.32 47.28
N GLN A 905 34.33 12.61 46.68
CA GLN A 905 34.30 12.33 45.24
C GLN A 905 33.09 11.47 44.87
N LEU A 906 32.80 10.40 45.64
CA LEU A 906 31.60 9.59 45.45
C LEU A 906 30.31 10.44 45.51
N ARG A 907 30.24 11.40 46.44
CA ARG A 907 29.10 12.32 46.50
C ARG A 907 29.03 13.22 45.27
N ARG A 908 30.16 13.84 44.87
CA ARG A 908 30.21 14.78 43.73
C ARG A 908 29.94 14.13 42.38
N ASP A 909 30.32 12.87 42.24
CA ASP A 909 30.17 12.14 40.98
C ASP A 909 28.73 11.63 40.80
N TYR A 910 28.04 11.23 41.89
CA TYR A 910 26.74 10.54 41.82
C TYR A 910 25.52 11.38 42.22
N THR A 911 25.70 12.56 42.82
CA THR A 911 24.59 13.45 43.17
C THR A 911 24.61 14.69 42.30
N ASN A 912 23.43 15.28 42.03
CA ASN A 912 23.32 16.55 41.31
C ASN A 912 22.34 17.49 42.00
N ARG A 913 22.76 18.74 42.21
CA ARG A 913 21.98 19.73 42.93
C ARG A 913 20.70 20.16 42.21
N SER A 914 20.67 20.23 40.87
CA SER A 914 19.43 20.56 40.14
C SER A 914 18.39 19.46 40.23
N VAL A 915 18.82 18.20 40.16
CA VAL A 915 17.95 17.03 40.33
C VAL A 915 17.42 16.96 41.76
N GLU A 916 18.27 17.22 42.76
CA GLU A 916 17.86 17.30 44.16
C GLU A 916 16.80 18.39 44.39
N LEU A 917 17.01 19.60 43.88
CA LEU A 917 16.05 20.70 43.99
C LEU A 917 14.70 20.34 43.35
N ALA A 918 14.72 19.68 42.19
CA ALA A 918 13.52 19.25 41.48
C ALA A 918 12.79 18.09 42.19
N ALA A 919 13.50 17.05 42.63
CA ALA A 919 12.92 15.89 43.31
C ALA A 919 12.31 16.25 44.67
N ARG A 920 12.95 17.17 45.39
CA ARG A 920 12.50 17.63 46.72
C ARG A 920 11.51 18.78 46.67
N ASN A 921 11.26 19.35 45.49
CA ASN A 921 10.49 20.59 45.34
C ASN A 921 11.01 21.74 46.24
N ALA A 922 12.33 21.81 46.42
CA ALA A 922 12.95 22.72 47.38
C ALA A 922 12.93 24.19 46.93
N MET A 923 12.48 24.47 45.70
CA MET A 923 12.29 25.82 45.17
C MET A 923 10.88 26.39 45.46
N SER A 924 9.97 25.60 46.04
CA SER A 924 8.64 26.07 46.45
C SER A 924 8.75 27.11 47.57
N LEU A 925 7.93 28.16 47.51
CA LEU A 925 7.80 29.17 48.55
C LEU A 925 6.96 28.69 49.75
N GLU A 926 6.15 27.64 49.55
CA GLU A 926 5.30 27.03 50.57
C GLU A 926 5.82 25.62 50.89
N SER A 927 6.09 25.32 52.18
CA SER A 927 6.48 23.99 52.65
C SER A 927 5.29 23.13 53.12
N ILE A 928 4.22 23.80 53.52
CA ILE A 928 2.98 23.20 54.02
C ILE A 928 1.78 24.02 53.52
N ARG A 929 0.69 23.34 53.19
CA ARG A 929 -0.57 23.98 52.76
C ARG A 929 -1.77 23.30 53.41
N ILE A 930 -2.74 24.09 53.84
CA ILE A 930 -4.05 23.59 54.28
C ILE A 930 -4.92 23.34 53.04
N SER A 931 -5.21 22.08 52.74
CA SER A 931 -6.07 21.66 51.62
C SER A 931 -7.28 20.89 52.17
N GLY A 932 -8.49 21.42 51.98
CA GLY A 932 -9.70 20.87 52.61
C GLY A 932 -9.58 20.84 54.15
N HIS A 933 -9.51 19.63 54.71
CA HIS A 933 -9.43 19.35 56.16
C HIS A 933 -8.07 18.79 56.61
N ARG A 934 -7.03 18.85 55.77
CA ARG A 934 -5.71 18.27 56.09
C ARG A 934 -4.56 19.23 55.79
N LEU A 935 -3.44 18.97 56.45
CA LEU A 935 -2.14 19.57 56.18
C LEU A 935 -1.40 18.74 55.14
N VAL A 936 -0.98 19.40 54.07
CA VAL A 936 -0.36 18.76 52.91
C VAL A 936 1.09 19.20 52.79
N GLN A 937 1.99 18.23 52.66
CA GLN A 937 3.43 18.41 52.47
C GLN A 937 3.74 18.84 51.03
N LEU A 938 4.43 19.98 50.87
CA LEU A 938 4.86 20.49 49.56
C LEU A 938 6.37 20.38 49.34
N THR A 939 7.15 20.12 50.39
CA THR A 939 8.61 19.95 50.33
C THR A 939 9.02 18.51 50.61
N ASP A 940 10.19 18.11 50.12
CA ASP A 940 10.72 16.74 50.23
C ASP A 940 9.74 15.69 49.67
N LEU A 941 9.05 16.04 48.57
CA LEU A 941 8.00 15.24 47.94
C LEU A 941 8.44 13.81 47.61
N VAL A 942 9.72 13.60 47.30
CA VAL A 942 10.29 12.27 47.05
C VAL A 942 10.17 11.31 48.24
N CYS A 943 10.12 11.84 49.46
CA CYS A 943 9.97 11.08 50.70
C CYS A 943 8.56 11.12 51.28
N ALA A 944 7.67 11.95 50.73
CA ALA A 944 6.30 12.09 51.21
C ALA A 944 5.49 10.78 50.99
N PRO A 945 4.61 10.40 51.93
CA PRO A 945 3.87 9.16 51.87
C PRO A 945 2.84 9.14 50.73
N THR A 946 2.61 7.96 50.14
CA THR A 946 1.58 7.76 49.11
C THR A 946 0.31 7.15 49.68
N HIS A 947 -0.82 7.85 49.51
CA HIS A 947 -2.12 7.44 50.08
C HIS A 947 -2.95 6.55 49.14
N SER A 948 -2.80 6.68 47.81
CA SER A 948 -3.56 5.87 46.85
C SER A 948 -3.04 4.44 46.73
N ALA A 949 -3.94 3.45 46.69
CA ALA A 949 -3.62 2.05 46.44
C ALA A 949 -3.37 1.70 44.96
N TRP A 950 -3.73 2.61 44.04
CA TRP A 950 -3.68 2.44 42.58
C TRP A 950 -2.69 3.39 41.90
N GLY A 951 -1.67 3.85 42.64
CA GLY A 951 -0.54 4.59 42.09
C GLY A 951 -0.83 6.03 41.65
N MET A 952 -2.01 6.56 41.95
CA MET A 952 -2.32 7.99 41.89
C MET A 952 -1.60 8.68 43.05
N ALA A 953 -0.36 9.09 42.81
CA ALA A 953 0.50 9.78 43.76
C ALA A 953 0.80 11.19 43.27
N HIS A 954 1.25 12.04 44.20
CA HIS A 954 1.82 13.34 43.89
C HIS A 954 3.04 13.21 42.98
N PHE A 955 3.35 14.30 42.28
CA PHE A 955 4.49 14.35 41.38
C PHE A 955 5.80 14.25 42.19
N GLY A 956 6.70 13.37 41.75
CA GLY A 956 8.02 13.22 42.36
C GLY A 956 8.08 12.23 43.52
N ALA A 957 7.00 11.51 43.84
CA ALA A 957 7.01 10.46 44.87
C ALA A 957 8.11 9.43 44.62
N GLY A 958 8.86 9.01 45.65
CA GLY A 958 9.93 8.02 45.54
C GLY A 958 9.44 6.59 45.31
N THR A 959 8.29 6.24 45.90
CA THR A 959 7.63 4.95 45.70
C THR A 959 6.15 5.12 45.43
N LYS A 960 5.58 4.27 44.58
CA LYS A 960 4.15 4.24 44.24
C LYS A 960 3.55 2.89 44.59
N LYS A 961 2.27 2.84 44.93
CA LYS A 961 1.58 1.58 45.28
C LYS A 961 0.87 1.00 44.05
N LEU A 962 1.16 -0.25 43.72
CA LEU A 962 0.42 -1.04 42.73
C LEU A 962 -0.19 -2.26 43.44
N TRP A 963 -1.53 -2.32 43.48
CA TRP A 963 -2.28 -3.33 44.25
C TRP A 963 -1.83 -3.44 45.71
N GLY A 964 -1.56 -2.29 46.34
CA GLY A 964 -1.11 -2.21 47.74
C GLY A 964 0.37 -2.56 47.98
N ARG A 965 1.14 -2.98 46.96
CA ARG A 965 2.59 -3.18 47.08
C ARG A 965 3.35 -1.93 46.64
N ALA A 966 4.37 -1.53 47.40
CA ALA A 966 5.25 -0.43 47.02
C ALA A 966 6.16 -0.85 45.86
N VAL A 967 6.21 -0.02 44.82
CA VAL A 967 6.99 -0.20 43.60
C VAL A 967 7.81 1.07 43.37
N PRO A 968 9.09 0.98 42.98
CA PRO A 968 9.88 2.14 42.60
C PRO A 968 9.21 2.96 41.50
N THR A 969 9.27 4.28 41.60
CA THR A 969 8.59 5.18 40.66
C THR A 969 9.05 5.01 39.21
N VAL A 970 10.32 4.69 38.97
CA VAL A 970 10.86 4.41 37.62
C VAL A 970 10.11 3.24 36.97
N VAL A 971 9.98 2.13 37.70
CA VAL A 971 9.30 0.91 37.21
C VAL A 971 7.81 1.16 37.00
N TYR A 972 7.16 1.82 37.95
CA TYR A 972 5.74 2.15 37.84
C TYR A 972 5.45 3.06 36.63
N ASN A 973 6.28 4.10 36.43
CA ASN A 973 6.11 5.05 35.35
C ASN A 973 6.32 4.39 33.98
N ILE A 974 7.33 3.52 33.84
CA ILE A 974 7.53 2.71 32.63
C ILE A 974 6.30 1.84 32.36
N TRP A 975 5.80 1.13 33.38
CA TRP A 975 4.60 0.30 33.25
C TRP A 975 3.38 1.11 32.79
N PHE A 976 3.19 2.31 33.35
CA PHE A 976 2.09 3.19 32.96
C PHE A 976 2.24 3.71 31.52
N LEU A 977 3.46 4.02 31.07
CA LEU A 977 3.72 4.38 29.67
C LEU A 977 3.35 3.23 28.72
N TRP A 978 3.63 1.99 29.09
CA TRP A 978 3.22 0.82 28.31
C TRP A 978 1.71 0.58 28.35
N LEU A 979 1.03 0.92 29.44
CA LEU A 979 -0.44 0.92 29.50
C LEU A 979 -1.04 1.95 28.53
N LEU A 980 -0.52 3.18 28.49
CA LEU A 980 -0.93 4.20 27.52
C LEU A 980 -0.66 3.74 26.07
N THR A 981 0.51 3.14 25.85
CA THR A 981 0.90 2.55 24.57
C THR A 981 -0.10 1.46 24.14
N LEU A 982 -0.50 0.57 25.05
CA LEU A 982 -1.50 -0.46 24.77
C LEU A 982 -2.87 0.14 24.41
N LEU A 983 -3.31 1.20 25.11
CA LEU A 983 -4.57 1.88 24.80
C LEU A 983 -4.55 2.52 23.40
N LEU A 984 -3.44 3.16 23.03
CA LEU A 984 -3.25 3.72 21.69
C LEU A 984 -3.20 2.62 20.61
N TYR A 985 -2.59 1.47 20.92
CA TYR A 985 -2.58 0.31 20.02
C TYR A 985 -3.99 -0.23 19.81
N LEU A 986 -4.78 -0.42 20.88
CA LEU A 986 -6.17 -0.87 20.78
C LEU A 986 -7.04 0.12 19.99
N SER A 987 -6.82 1.43 20.18
CA SER A 987 -7.47 2.48 19.38
C SER A 987 -7.24 2.29 17.88
N LEU A 988 -5.99 2.02 17.49
CA LEU A 988 -5.61 1.78 16.11
C LEU A 988 -6.16 0.45 15.58
N TYR A 989 -6.09 -0.62 16.38
CA TYR A 989 -6.59 -1.95 16.03
C TYR A 989 -8.08 -1.94 15.67
N PHE A 990 -8.90 -1.19 16.41
CA PHE A 990 -10.35 -1.10 16.19
C PHE A 990 -10.79 0.02 15.23
N HIS A 991 -9.86 0.69 14.54
CA HIS A 991 -10.14 1.83 13.65
C HIS A 991 -10.99 2.95 14.30
N LEU A 992 -10.82 3.18 15.61
CA LEU A 992 -11.58 4.18 16.37
C LEU A 992 -11.48 5.59 15.76
N PRO A 993 -10.27 6.10 15.39
CA PRO A 993 -10.13 7.44 14.83
C PRO A 993 -10.86 7.61 13.48
N GLU A 994 -10.80 6.58 12.63
CA GLU A 994 -11.47 6.62 11.32
C GLU A 994 -12.99 6.64 11.47
N ARG A 995 -13.55 5.82 12.39
CA ARG A 995 -14.99 5.79 12.69
C ARG A 995 -15.49 7.13 13.23
N LEU A 996 -14.75 7.74 14.15
CA LEU A 996 -15.07 9.06 14.70
C LEU A 996 -15.05 10.15 13.62
N SER A 997 -14.09 10.10 12.68
CA SER A 997 -14.04 11.04 11.56
C SER A 997 -15.23 10.93 10.59
N LYS A 998 -15.84 9.73 10.47
CA LYS A 998 -17.02 9.48 9.63
C LYS A 998 -18.33 9.88 10.33
N LEU A 999 -18.39 9.81 11.66
CA LEU A 999 -19.55 10.21 12.44
C LEU A 999 -19.84 11.72 12.36
N GLY A 1000 -18.81 12.57 12.21
CA GLY A 1000 -18.99 14.01 12.00
C GLY A 1000 -19.53 14.41 10.61
N LYS A 1001 -19.80 13.45 9.73
CA LYS A 1001 -20.33 13.68 8.37
C LYS A 1001 -21.76 13.14 8.16
N ARG A 1002 -22.37 12.55 9.20
CA ARG A 1002 -23.76 12.11 9.16
C ARG A 1002 -24.68 13.17 9.74
#